data_AF-A0A4Q4U7V5-F1
#
_entry.id   AF-A0A4Q4U7V5-F1
#
_cell.length_a   1.000
_cell.length_b   1.000
_cell.length_c   1.000
_cell.angle_alpha   90.00
_cell.angle_beta   90.00
_cell.angle_gamma   90.00
#
_symmetry.space_group_name_H-M   'P 1'
#
loop_
_entity.id
_entity.type
_entity.pdbx_description
1 polymer ?
#
loop_
_entity_poly.entity_id
_entity_poly.type
_entity_poly.pdbx_seq_one_letter_code
_entity_poly.pdbx_strand_id
1 'polypeptide(L)'
;MNSTPIRAAVLILRHHGVSVCIAGELALNYYNVPRVCHICVPNSSSLVAAGFLCSTGLFEPFELDSDFNNYTEYKRGFPRVRTTRWTYPPQAIVVFPAPFFGLDPIETILVPPSADQKVHISKEIPDLSQEEIANLPLPRLAPLLKGLAKRFLDTGDDVAMIAVEQLVDGMNLDEAWAKKQLEGSDATLITLVMNQIRSKKSRIDYFTENKITCFISDEEEAENVRLIPGLNECILAIMRAVVKTKRLNDAAIALHRVLSRERINFGIFGGYAIGAIGVSARGFQAISQSRQDYVAFFWSDRPDRKNAVLVEIFCEKFPGARYSMANVQCRSVPVRGLSLGQGTSSFLDPFYLFKGKVRAAATRAKFHDSADLRMLASRYASAIKSRTNELNLEYVGLAIKRYIELGRLIQQLGVDVEKAKRAAKHLDLNKLPPPAPGDVQRGLLAIQDLTPYELAPFHAAPTTVELQGSDEEWWFRTVAVPNSSIFRRTSGDRSHPPAQGLQRALTGTSSYARWLDTYEGTAGVSYQHGGVDFSYPQGVLAFRLTAGERGKLNVTFSLARRQWVLSQGARANPNPTDDHSIVMSANNGRDTNALTVWSEARIVNSGGETNTTANGEQLVIKGADTIDVLFDAQSSYPHPTAASARGTVARQLDAAVAAEFPTVRSAAIADFGALMRRVKLDLGSSGDLGIQKMPTCLDNFGKNPAADPELTTLMFNFGPNLQCIWNPFYQPAWQSKYTININLQMNYWPALITNLAEVQKPVFDLIDMAIPRAQVVAKSMYGCDGIVMHHNTDLWGDSAPVDKGTPYTVWPMSAAWLASDAMEHYRWTKNKTFLQQTVWPLLQKTTQFYYCYLFEWNGYWTVGPSLSPEHAFIVPPSMSQAGKPEGLDISIEMDNQLLHNLFTNINQTCTILGLDAHLPDCAKANAYLPRIHPPRIGPENREILEWQDEYDEEEPAHRRLSSLWGLYPGKQLTPLVSPTYAKAGKALLDRRIAASSGSTRWSRS
;
A
#
# COMPACT_ATOMS: atom_id res chain seq x y z
N MET A 1 4.85 28.95 21.42
CA MET A 1 3.85 29.51 22.35
C MET A 1 4.49 30.61 23.18
N ASN A 2 4.06 31.87 23.05
CA ASN A 2 4.68 32.97 23.80
C ASN A 2 4.24 32.91 25.28
N SER A 3 5.17 32.51 26.15
CA SER A 3 4.99 32.35 27.61
C SER A 3 4.95 33.66 28.40
N THR A 4 5.31 34.78 27.78
CA THR A 4 5.49 36.09 28.44
C THR A 4 4.24 36.59 29.18
N PRO A 5 3.01 36.41 28.68
CA PRO A 5 1.79 36.72 29.44
C PRO A 5 1.68 35.94 30.75
N ILE A 6 2.08 34.68 30.76
CA ILE A 6 2.01 33.84 31.96
C ILE A 6 3.14 34.21 32.92
N ARG A 7 4.32 34.55 32.41
CA ARG A 7 5.42 35.11 33.22
C ARG A 7 5.01 36.41 33.89
N ALA A 8 4.43 37.35 33.14
CA ALA A 8 3.90 38.59 33.71
C ALA A 8 2.78 38.31 34.71
N ALA A 9 1.83 37.42 34.39
CA ALA A 9 0.76 37.07 35.32
C ALA A 9 1.28 36.43 36.62
N VAL A 10 2.27 35.53 36.53
CA VAL A 10 2.94 34.92 37.69
C VAL A 10 3.68 35.98 38.50
N LEU A 11 4.40 36.92 37.87
CA LEU A 11 5.11 37.99 38.56
C LEU A 11 4.15 38.96 39.27
N ILE A 12 3.05 39.35 38.62
CA ILE A 12 2.02 40.23 39.19
C ILE A 12 1.32 39.55 40.38
N LEU A 13 0.92 38.29 40.24
CA LEU A 13 0.28 37.55 41.33
C LEU A 13 1.23 37.31 42.50
N ARG A 14 2.50 36.95 42.24
CA ARG A 14 3.55 36.86 43.27
C ARG A 14 3.77 38.21 43.99
N HIS A 15 3.78 39.34 43.26
CA HIS A 15 3.91 40.67 43.85
C HIS A 15 2.73 41.03 44.78
N HIS A 16 1.52 40.58 44.45
CA HIS A 16 0.33 40.70 45.31
C HIS A 16 0.20 39.60 46.37
N GLY A 17 1.23 38.77 46.59
CA GLY A 17 1.21 37.70 47.60
C GLY A 17 0.30 36.52 47.28
N VAL A 18 -0.16 36.38 46.03
CA VAL A 18 -1.03 35.28 45.59
C VAL A 18 -0.19 34.15 45.02
N SER A 19 -0.21 33.00 45.71
CA SER A 19 0.35 31.75 45.19
C SER A 19 -0.29 31.38 43.85
N VAL A 20 0.52 30.85 42.93
CA VAL A 20 0.07 30.55 41.57
C VAL A 20 0.80 29.30 41.08
N CYS A 21 0.05 28.40 40.44
CA CYS A 21 0.55 27.22 39.77
C CYS A 21 0.11 27.28 38.30
N ILE A 22 1.00 26.93 37.38
CA ILE A 22 0.65 26.76 35.97
C ILE A 22 -0.10 25.45 35.80
N ALA A 23 -1.22 25.47 35.09
CA ALA A 23 -2.09 24.32 34.97
C ALA A 23 -2.64 24.17 33.55
N GLY A 24 -3.37 23.08 33.34
CA GLY A 24 -3.77 22.64 32.02
C GLY A 24 -2.55 22.61 31.10
N GLU A 25 -2.68 23.22 29.94
CA GLU A 25 -1.98 22.62 28.81
C GLU A 25 -0.50 23.08 28.68
N LEU A 26 -0.05 24.12 29.41
CA LEU A 26 1.39 24.41 29.57
C LEU A 26 2.08 23.44 30.55
N ALA A 27 1.36 22.99 31.58
CA ALA A 27 1.84 21.92 32.45
C ALA A 27 1.80 20.55 31.75
N LEU A 28 0.88 20.35 30.79
CA LEU A 28 0.90 19.19 29.90
C LEU A 28 2.07 19.25 28.91
N ASN A 29 2.30 20.39 28.24
CA ASN A 29 3.46 20.54 27.34
C ASN A 29 4.77 20.29 28.10
N TYR A 30 4.86 20.72 29.36
CA TYR A 30 6.04 20.47 30.19
C TYR A 30 6.33 18.97 30.35
N TYR A 31 5.29 18.15 30.44
CA TYR A 31 5.35 16.70 30.47
C TYR A 31 5.06 16.04 29.09
N ASN A 32 5.64 16.60 28.02
CA ASN A 32 5.62 16.03 26.66
C ASN A 32 4.22 15.72 26.08
N VAL A 33 3.22 16.57 26.38
CA VAL A 33 1.84 16.45 25.88
C VAL A 33 1.37 17.76 25.22
N PRO A 34 0.97 17.79 23.94
CA PRO A 34 0.67 19.03 23.21
C PRO A 34 -0.70 19.66 23.56
N ARG A 35 -0.77 20.96 23.98
CA ARG A 35 -1.95 21.89 23.97
C ARG A 35 -1.69 23.32 24.61
N VAL A 36 -2.71 24.20 24.84
CA VAL A 36 -2.71 25.66 25.28
C VAL A 36 -2.85 26.05 26.81
N CYS A 37 -2.07 27.01 27.34
CA CYS A 37 -1.93 27.32 28.78
C CYS A 37 -3.17 27.74 29.63
N HIS A 38 -3.13 27.43 30.95
CA HIS A 38 -3.96 28.05 32.02
C HIS A 38 -3.14 28.32 33.30
N ILE A 39 -3.72 29.02 34.29
CA ILE A 39 -3.17 29.14 35.65
C ILE A 39 -4.20 28.77 36.73
N CYS A 40 -3.70 28.29 37.86
CA CYS A 40 -4.42 28.02 39.09
C CYS A 40 -3.92 28.93 40.22
N VAL A 41 -4.83 29.37 41.07
CA VAL A 41 -4.55 30.13 42.32
C VAL A 41 -5.35 29.50 43.48
N PRO A 42 -5.04 29.78 44.76
CA PRO A 42 -5.85 29.32 45.88
C PRO A 42 -7.33 29.68 45.69
N ASN A 43 -8.23 28.82 46.16
CA ASN A 43 -9.68 29.00 45.91
C ASN A 43 -10.19 30.37 46.38
N SER A 44 -9.71 30.83 47.52
CA SER A 44 -9.96 32.16 48.12
C SER A 44 -9.50 33.35 47.26
N SER A 45 -8.53 33.16 46.37
CA SER A 45 -7.95 34.20 45.51
C SER A 45 -8.50 34.21 44.08
N SER A 46 -9.29 33.19 43.70
CA SER A 46 -9.74 32.95 42.31
C SER A 46 -10.43 34.14 41.64
N LEU A 47 -11.33 34.84 42.34
CA LEU A 47 -12.01 36.03 41.83
C LEU A 47 -11.12 37.28 41.80
N VAL A 48 -10.29 37.47 42.83
CA VAL A 48 -9.47 38.70 42.99
C VAL A 48 -8.24 38.68 42.09
N ALA A 49 -7.68 37.50 41.80
CA ALA A 49 -6.51 37.32 40.94
C ALA A 49 -6.71 37.91 39.53
N ALA A 50 -7.90 37.76 38.93
CA ALA A 50 -8.22 38.41 37.65
C ALA A 50 -8.21 39.95 37.76
N GLY A 51 -8.66 40.50 38.89
CA GLY A 51 -8.60 41.93 39.19
C GLY A 51 -7.16 42.45 39.33
N PHE A 52 -6.28 41.72 40.03
CA PHE A 52 -4.86 42.07 40.16
C PHE A 52 -4.12 42.01 38.81
N LEU A 53 -4.46 41.07 37.94
CA LEU A 53 -3.91 41.07 36.58
C LEU A 53 -4.34 42.32 35.81
N CYS A 54 -5.61 42.71 35.90
CA CYS A 54 -6.14 43.85 35.17
C CYS A 54 -5.70 45.22 35.73
N SER A 55 -5.46 45.35 37.03
CA SER A 55 -5.07 46.62 37.67
C SER A 55 -3.77 47.21 37.12
N THR A 56 -2.89 46.36 36.60
CA THR A 56 -1.62 46.77 35.97
C THR A 56 -1.79 47.45 34.60
N GLY A 57 -2.98 47.40 34.00
CA GLY A 57 -3.21 47.80 32.61
C GLY A 57 -2.56 46.87 31.57
N LEU A 58 -1.81 45.85 32.00
CA LEU A 58 -1.25 44.80 31.15
C LEU A 58 -2.30 43.73 30.81
N PHE A 59 -3.37 43.59 31.59
CA PHE A 59 -4.47 42.71 31.27
C PHE A 59 -5.81 43.46 31.30
N GLU A 60 -6.79 42.92 30.59
CA GLU A 60 -8.17 43.39 30.61
C GLU A 60 -9.12 42.19 30.69
N PRO A 61 -10.32 42.32 31.31
CA PRO A 61 -11.30 41.24 31.37
C PRO A 61 -11.68 40.74 29.98
N PHE A 62 -11.88 39.43 29.81
CA PHE A 62 -12.18 38.86 28.50
C PHE A 62 -13.16 37.68 28.55
N GLU A 63 -14.40 37.97 28.17
CA GLU A 63 -15.39 36.93 27.87
C GLU A 63 -15.18 36.38 26.45
N LEU A 64 -15.51 35.11 26.26
CA LEU A 64 -15.45 34.39 24.97
C LEU A 64 -16.84 33.92 24.59
N ASP A 65 -17.08 33.81 23.29
CA ASP A 65 -18.38 33.64 22.65
C ASP A 65 -19.30 32.55 23.22
N SER A 66 -20.59 32.73 22.94
CA SER A 66 -21.72 31.87 23.28
C SER A 66 -21.65 30.45 22.68
N ASP A 67 -20.77 30.22 21.71
CA ASP A 67 -20.69 28.98 20.94
C ASP A 67 -20.34 27.73 21.77
N PHE A 68 -21.00 26.64 21.42
CA PHE A 68 -20.95 25.36 22.14
C PHE A 68 -19.87 24.43 21.53
N ASN A 69 -18.88 24.03 22.33
CA ASN A 69 -17.82 23.10 21.93
C ASN A 69 -17.26 22.34 23.16
N ASN A 70 -17.22 21.02 23.06
CA ASN A 70 -16.73 20.07 24.07
C ASN A 70 -15.31 20.41 24.60
N TYR A 71 -14.47 21.10 23.81
CA TYR A 71 -13.10 21.47 24.22
C TYR A 71 -12.98 22.77 25.04
N THR A 72 -14.06 23.56 25.15
CA THR A 72 -14.07 24.84 25.88
C THR A 72 -15.12 24.90 26.99
N GLU A 73 -16.02 23.90 27.06
CA GLU A 73 -17.12 23.84 28.02
C GLU A 73 -16.65 23.89 29.48
N TYR A 74 -15.67 23.07 29.88
CA TYR A 74 -15.10 23.06 31.23
C TYR A 74 -14.45 24.40 31.66
N LYS A 75 -14.17 25.29 30.70
CA LYS A 75 -13.58 26.62 30.97
C LYS A 75 -14.65 27.66 31.30
N ARG A 76 -15.95 27.36 31.11
CA ARG A 76 -17.08 28.29 31.36
C ARG A 76 -17.27 28.54 32.86
N GLY A 77 -17.73 29.74 33.22
CA GLY A 77 -17.94 30.15 34.62
C GLY A 77 -16.69 30.62 35.38
N PHE A 78 -15.48 30.39 34.87
CA PHE A 78 -14.23 30.81 35.51
C PHE A 78 -13.77 32.21 35.04
N PRO A 79 -13.14 33.03 35.91
CA PRO A 79 -12.59 34.33 35.53
C PRO A 79 -11.56 34.24 34.41
N ARG A 80 -11.60 35.22 33.51
CA ARG A 80 -10.72 35.29 32.33
C ARG A 80 -10.24 36.70 32.09
N VAL A 81 -8.94 36.80 31.81
CA VAL A 81 -8.29 38.04 31.38
C VAL A 81 -7.61 37.80 30.05
N ARG A 82 -7.40 38.85 29.25
CA ARG A 82 -6.47 38.83 28.11
C ARG A 82 -5.41 39.90 28.27
N THR A 83 -4.22 39.70 27.72
CA THR A 83 -3.24 40.81 27.69
C THR A 83 -3.79 41.99 26.88
N THR A 84 -3.49 43.21 27.30
CA THR A 84 -3.71 44.41 26.49
C THR A 84 -2.64 44.52 25.38
N ARG A 85 -2.36 45.74 24.90
CA ARG A 85 -1.60 46.02 23.66
C ARG A 85 -0.12 45.62 23.67
N TRP A 86 0.40 45.08 24.76
CA TRP A 86 1.81 44.71 24.91
C TRP A 86 2.13 43.26 24.45
N THR A 87 1.13 42.40 24.20
CA THR A 87 1.34 41.17 23.41
C THR A 87 0.30 41.02 22.29
N TYR A 88 0.75 40.54 21.13
CA TYR A 88 -0.08 40.29 19.95
C TYR A 88 0.12 38.83 19.53
N PRO A 89 -0.90 37.95 19.64
CA PRO A 89 -2.28 38.29 19.96
C PRO A 89 -2.46 38.61 21.45
N PRO A 90 -3.50 39.37 21.83
CA PRO A 90 -3.99 39.49 23.20
C PRO A 90 -4.23 38.12 23.88
N GLN A 91 -3.24 37.52 24.55
CA GLN A 91 -3.37 36.13 25.02
C GLN A 91 -4.34 36.05 26.20
N ALA A 92 -5.31 35.12 26.11
CA ALA A 92 -6.29 34.87 27.15
C ALA A 92 -5.73 33.89 28.20
N ILE A 93 -5.88 34.24 29.46
CA ILE A 93 -5.56 33.40 30.61
C ILE A 93 -6.87 33.16 31.37
N VAL A 94 -7.23 31.88 31.53
CA VAL A 94 -8.30 31.46 32.44
C VAL A 94 -7.69 31.23 33.82
N VAL A 95 -8.31 31.79 34.85
CA VAL A 95 -7.89 31.64 36.25
C VAL A 95 -8.79 30.61 36.92
N PHE A 96 -8.23 29.45 37.26
CA PHE A 96 -8.94 28.39 37.97
C PHE A 96 -8.61 28.39 39.47
N PRO A 97 -9.53 27.94 40.34
CA PRO A 97 -9.19 27.61 41.72
C PRO A 97 -8.39 26.30 41.76
N ALA A 98 -7.32 26.23 42.55
CA ALA A 98 -6.41 25.09 42.62
C ALA A 98 -7.08 23.71 42.87
N PRO A 99 -8.14 23.59 43.69
CA PRO A 99 -8.89 22.34 43.84
C PRO A 99 -9.49 21.78 42.54
N PHE A 100 -9.77 22.63 41.53
CA PHE A 100 -10.32 22.19 40.22
C PHE A 100 -9.33 21.34 39.39
N PHE A 101 -8.05 21.38 39.73
CA PHE A 101 -7.02 20.48 39.21
C PHE A 101 -6.38 19.60 40.30
N GLY A 102 -6.93 19.57 41.52
CA GLY A 102 -6.36 18.84 42.65
C GLY A 102 -4.96 19.33 43.07
N LEU A 103 -4.64 20.61 42.86
CA LEU A 103 -3.32 21.20 43.08
C LEU A 103 -3.26 22.08 44.35
N ASP A 104 -4.07 21.78 45.35
CA ASP A 104 -4.19 22.53 46.61
C ASP A 104 -3.63 21.70 47.78
N PRO A 105 -2.77 22.26 48.68
CA PRO A 105 -2.18 23.60 48.63
C PRO A 105 -1.01 23.70 47.65
N ILE A 106 -0.99 24.78 46.84
CA ILE A 106 -0.06 24.98 45.72
C ILE A 106 1.41 24.85 46.17
N GLU A 107 1.75 25.41 47.32
CA GLU A 107 3.11 25.53 47.86
C GLU A 107 3.83 24.18 47.97
N THR A 108 3.07 23.10 48.15
CA THR A 108 3.60 21.73 48.35
C THR A 108 3.75 20.93 47.07
N ILE A 109 3.06 21.31 45.98
CA ILE A 109 2.96 20.53 44.74
C ILE A 109 3.84 21.03 43.60
N LEU A 110 4.58 22.13 43.78
CA LEU A 110 5.45 22.70 42.75
C LEU A 110 6.77 21.93 42.59
N VAL A 111 7.29 21.91 41.36
CA VAL A 111 8.68 21.54 41.05
C VAL A 111 9.60 22.60 41.69
N PRO A 112 10.61 22.21 42.49
CA PRO A 112 11.53 23.17 43.10
C PRO A 112 12.46 23.79 42.03
N PRO A 113 12.85 25.07 42.16
CA PRO A 113 13.89 25.65 41.32
C PRO A 113 15.22 24.91 41.53
N SER A 114 15.88 24.52 40.43
CA SER A 114 17.22 23.93 40.44
C SER A 114 18.11 24.69 39.45
N ALA A 115 19.24 25.20 39.91
CA ALA A 115 20.16 26.00 39.11
C ALA A 115 21.31 25.18 38.49
N ASP A 116 21.64 24.02 39.07
CA ASP A 116 22.89 23.28 38.81
C ASP A 116 22.68 21.88 38.18
N GLN A 117 21.45 21.48 37.87
CA GLN A 117 21.19 20.18 37.23
C GLN A 117 21.10 20.29 35.70
N LYS A 118 21.69 19.30 35.00
CA LYS A 118 21.36 19.05 33.60
C LYS A 118 19.94 18.49 33.56
N VAL A 119 18.97 19.31 33.15
CA VAL A 119 17.54 18.97 33.08
C VAL A 119 16.96 18.96 31.66
N HIS A 120 16.04 18.04 31.35
CA HIS A 120 15.38 17.99 30.03
C HIS A 120 14.29 19.04 29.94
N ILE A 121 14.16 19.65 28.76
CA ILE A 121 13.01 20.47 28.41
C ILE A 121 12.22 19.70 27.37
N SER A 122 10.95 19.45 27.65
CA SER A 122 10.02 18.89 26.66
C SER A 122 10.07 19.67 25.35
N LYS A 123 10.15 18.93 24.23
CA LYS A 123 10.06 19.48 22.86
C LYS A 123 8.77 20.25 22.57
N GLU A 124 7.73 20.08 23.39
CA GLU A 124 6.47 20.84 23.32
C GLU A 124 6.57 22.26 23.94
N ILE A 125 7.69 22.60 24.62
CA ILE A 125 8.02 23.97 25.06
C ILE A 125 9.41 24.42 24.55
N PRO A 126 9.63 24.53 23.23
CA PRO A 126 10.95 24.86 22.67
C PRO A 126 11.29 26.36 22.78
N ASP A 127 10.34 27.20 23.19
CA ASP A 127 10.45 28.67 23.23
C ASP A 127 10.89 29.22 24.61
N LEU A 128 11.30 28.38 25.55
CA LEU A 128 11.77 28.78 26.89
C LEU A 128 13.18 28.26 27.18
N SER A 129 14.00 29.07 27.85
CA SER A 129 15.30 28.63 28.37
C SER A 129 15.17 27.78 29.65
N GLN A 130 16.23 27.04 30.01
CA GLN A 130 16.29 26.28 31.26
C GLN A 130 16.10 27.17 32.49
N GLU A 131 16.73 28.34 32.50
CA GLU A 131 16.58 29.35 33.56
C GLU A 131 15.14 29.88 33.66
N GLU A 132 14.49 30.12 32.53
CA GLU A 132 13.09 30.58 32.53
C GLU A 132 12.13 29.51 33.04
N ILE A 133 12.35 28.23 32.68
CA ILE A 133 11.57 27.09 33.16
C ILE A 133 11.75 26.86 34.66
N ALA A 134 12.99 26.92 35.17
CA ALA A 134 13.29 26.76 36.60
C ALA A 134 12.59 27.80 37.50
N ASN A 135 12.20 28.95 36.93
CA ASN A 135 11.51 30.02 37.64
C ASN A 135 9.96 29.98 37.51
N LEU A 136 9.42 29.14 36.62
CA LEU A 136 7.98 28.94 36.45
C LEU A 136 7.40 28.00 37.52
N PRO A 137 6.25 28.33 38.13
CA PRO A 137 5.62 27.48 39.13
C PRO A 137 4.84 26.34 38.45
N LEU A 138 5.56 25.31 38.02
CA LEU A 138 5.02 24.11 37.39
C LEU A 138 4.71 23.01 38.43
N PRO A 139 3.64 22.23 38.28
CA PRO A 139 3.28 21.17 39.21
C PRO A 139 4.15 19.91 38.99
N ARG A 140 4.42 19.17 40.06
CA ARG A 140 4.98 17.81 40.00
C ARG A 140 3.99 16.87 39.28
N LEU A 141 4.49 15.88 38.54
CA LEU A 141 3.62 15.04 37.69
C LEU A 141 2.59 14.25 38.51
N ALA A 142 2.98 13.65 39.64
CA ALA A 142 2.09 12.79 40.41
C ALA A 142 0.87 13.55 40.98
N PRO A 143 1.00 14.73 41.62
CA PRO A 143 -0.15 15.59 41.96
C PRO A 143 -1.04 15.94 40.76
N LEU A 144 -0.45 16.37 39.63
CA LEU A 144 -1.20 16.75 38.42
C LEU A 144 -2.01 15.57 37.87
N LEU A 145 -1.41 14.38 37.79
CA LEU A 145 -2.06 13.16 37.32
C LEU A 145 -3.19 12.72 38.26
N LYS A 146 -2.98 12.78 39.58
CA LYS A 146 -4.02 12.50 40.60
C LYS A 146 -5.21 13.44 40.43
N GLY A 147 -4.96 14.74 40.33
CA GLY A 147 -6.02 15.73 40.23
C GLY A 147 -6.87 15.63 38.95
N LEU A 148 -6.23 15.38 37.80
CA LEU A 148 -6.94 15.15 36.54
C LEU A 148 -7.76 13.84 36.57
N ALA A 149 -7.18 12.75 37.09
CA ALA A 149 -7.87 11.47 37.24
C ALA A 149 -9.07 11.57 38.20
N LYS A 150 -8.90 12.26 39.34
CA LYS A 150 -10.00 12.53 40.28
C LYS A 150 -11.10 13.35 39.64
N ARG A 151 -10.76 14.44 38.92
CA ARG A 151 -11.75 15.28 38.25
C ARG A 151 -12.59 14.50 37.24
N PHE A 152 -11.99 13.63 36.44
CA PHE A 152 -12.76 12.76 35.54
C PHE A 152 -13.73 11.86 36.32
N LEU A 153 -13.28 11.20 37.38
CA LEU A 153 -14.13 10.32 38.19
C LEU A 153 -15.27 11.06 38.88
N ASP A 154 -15.01 12.27 39.39
CA ASP A 154 -15.99 13.07 40.12
C ASP A 154 -17.02 13.75 39.21
N THR A 155 -16.67 14.06 37.95
CA THR A 155 -17.47 14.95 37.08
C THR A 155 -17.78 14.43 35.68
N GLY A 156 -17.17 13.32 35.24
CA GLY A 156 -17.26 12.82 33.87
C GLY A 156 -16.56 13.69 32.83
N ASP A 157 -15.61 14.53 33.24
CA ASP A 157 -14.91 15.46 32.34
C ASP A 157 -13.99 14.72 31.34
N ASP A 158 -14.51 14.53 30.13
CA ASP A 158 -13.81 13.93 28.98
C ASP A 158 -12.42 14.55 28.73
N VAL A 159 -12.24 15.86 28.98
CA VAL A 159 -10.94 16.55 28.78
C VAL A 159 -9.95 16.18 29.88
N ALA A 160 -10.41 15.99 31.12
CA ALA A 160 -9.57 15.51 32.21
C ALA A 160 -9.10 14.06 31.96
N MET A 161 -9.97 13.19 31.44
CA MET A 161 -9.58 11.83 31.04
C MET A 161 -8.59 11.82 29.86
N ILE A 162 -8.82 12.65 28.83
CA ILE A 162 -7.86 12.83 27.73
C ILE A 162 -6.50 13.28 28.28
N ALA A 163 -6.46 14.21 29.23
CA ALA A 163 -5.21 14.65 29.84
C ALA A 163 -4.51 13.54 30.64
N VAL A 164 -5.24 12.64 31.32
CA VAL A 164 -4.69 11.45 32.00
C VAL A 164 -4.13 10.44 31.00
N GLU A 165 -4.85 10.12 29.93
CA GLU A 165 -4.36 9.24 28.84
C GLU A 165 -3.08 9.81 28.23
N GLN A 166 -3.10 11.11 27.89
CA GLN A 166 -1.96 11.79 27.30
C GLN A 166 -0.75 11.83 28.25
N LEU A 167 -0.91 12.06 29.56
CA LEU A 167 0.21 12.04 30.50
C LEU A 167 0.80 10.64 30.69
N VAL A 168 -0.02 9.59 30.70
CA VAL A 168 0.44 8.19 30.78
C VAL A 168 1.24 7.80 29.53
N ASP A 169 0.75 8.17 28.35
CA ASP A 169 1.38 7.81 27.08
C ASP A 169 2.59 8.72 26.77
N GLY A 170 2.47 10.03 27.02
CA GLY A 170 3.49 11.05 26.74
C GLY A 170 4.72 11.00 27.65
N MET A 171 4.55 10.66 28.94
CA MET A 171 5.65 10.43 29.89
C MET A 171 6.09 8.95 29.99
N ASN A 172 5.55 8.09 29.12
CA ASN A 172 5.83 6.65 29.10
C ASN A 172 5.67 5.96 30.47
N LEU A 173 4.62 6.31 31.23
CA LEU A 173 4.44 5.81 32.60
C LEU A 173 4.17 4.29 32.63
N ASP A 174 4.65 3.63 33.69
CA ASP A 174 4.51 2.20 33.94
C ASP A 174 3.86 1.88 35.31
N GLU A 175 3.54 0.61 35.55
CA GLU A 175 2.88 0.19 36.79
C GLU A 175 3.75 0.38 38.04
N ALA A 176 5.08 0.34 37.93
CA ALA A 176 5.99 0.47 39.06
C ALA A 176 6.06 1.94 39.52
N TRP A 177 6.20 2.87 38.57
CA TRP A 177 6.08 4.30 38.81
C TRP A 177 4.72 4.63 39.43
N ALA A 178 3.62 4.10 38.85
CA ALA A 178 2.28 4.41 39.34
C ALA A 178 2.00 3.82 40.73
N LYS A 179 2.46 2.60 41.05
CA LYS A 179 2.33 2.04 42.41
C LYS A 179 3.05 2.92 43.44
N LYS A 180 4.28 3.35 43.13
CA LYS A 180 5.12 4.16 44.04
C LYS A 180 4.63 5.60 44.20
N GLN A 181 4.22 6.25 43.11
CA GLN A 181 3.88 7.69 43.12
C GLN A 181 2.40 7.95 43.43
N LEU A 182 1.53 6.95 43.26
CA LEU A 182 0.10 7.05 43.56
C LEU A 182 -0.30 6.35 44.87
N GLU A 183 0.65 5.88 45.67
CA GLU A 183 0.42 5.37 47.02
C GLU A 183 -0.42 6.36 47.86
N GLY A 184 -1.31 5.82 48.70
CA GLY A 184 -2.25 6.60 49.52
C GLY A 184 -3.41 7.29 48.77
N SER A 185 -3.55 7.09 47.45
CA SER A 185 -4.67 7.65 46.67
C SER A 185 -5.90 6.74 46.67
N ASP A 186 -7.05 7.27 46.28
CA ASP A 186 -8.30 6.51 46.13
C ASP A 186 -8.15 5.27 45.22
N ALA A 187 -8.75 4.14 45.61
CA ALA A 187 -8.61 2.87 44.91
C ALA A 187 -9.19 2.89 43.49
N THR A 188 -10.25 3.68 43.26
CA THR A 188 -10.88 3.89 41.94
C THR A 188 -9.97 4.71 41.03
N LEU A 189 -9.29 5.72 41.58
CA LEU A 189 -8.28 6.54 40.90
C LEU A 189 -7.07 5.70 40.49
N ILE A 190 -6.52 4.91 41.42
CA ILE A 190 -5.41 3.99 41.12
C ILE A 190 -5.83 2.99 40.04
N THR A 191 -7.05 2.44 40.14
CA THR A 191 -7.60 1.52 39.12
C THR A 191 -7.75 2.19 37.76
N LEU A 192 -8.23 3.43 37.69
CA LEU A 192 -8.32 4.20 36.44
C LEU A 192 -6.95 4.35 35.78
N VAL A 193 -5.94 4.82 36.52
CA VAL A 193 -4.60 5.06 35.98
C VAL A 193 -3.89 3.74 35.62
N MET A 194 -4.03 2.70 36.43
CA MET A 194 -3.51 1.35 36.11
C MET A 194 -4.17 0.78 34.85
N ASN A 195 -5.48 0.99 34.67
CA ASN A 195 -6.15 0.57 33.45
C ASN A 195 -5.65 1.33 32.22
N GLN A 196 -5.29 2.62 32.35
CA GLN A 196 -4.62 3.35 31.26
C GLN A 196 -3.23 2.78 30.95
N ILE A 197 -2.42 2.52 31.97
CA ILE A 197 -1.07 1.95 31.79
C ILE A 197 -1.14 0.55 31.14
N ARG A 198 -2.14 -0.25 31.50
CA ARG A 198 -2.38 -1.58 30.91
C ARG A 198 -2.91 -1.51 29.48
N SER A 199 -3.84 -0.60 29.19
CA SER A 199 -4.42 -0.44 27.85
C SER A 199 -3.49 0.28 26.85
N LYS A 200 -2.42 0.94 27.32
CA LYS A 200 -1.31 1.48 26.52
C LYS A 200 -0.81 0.52 25.43
N LYS A 201 -0.71 -0.79 25.74
CA LYS A 201 -0.35 -1.89 24.80
C LYS A 201 -1.32 -2.08 23.62
N SER A 202 -2.47 -1.41 23.62
CA SER A 202 -3.45 -1.43 22.51
C SER A 202 -3.49 -0.13 21.71
N ARG A 203 -2.76 0.90 22.15
CA ARG A 203 -2.89 2.27 21.64
C ARG A 203 -1.76 2.72 20.73
N ILE A 204 -0.53 2.19 20.86
CA ILE A 204 0.64 2.81 20.24
C ILE A 204 1.72 1.84 19.76
N ASP A 205 2.19 2.11 18.54
CA ASP A 205 3.25 1.46 17.77
C ASP A 205 3.07 -0.04 17.47
N TYR A 206 2.34 -0.28 16.38
CA TYR A 206 2.10 -1.59 15.78
C TYR A 206 3.34 -2.21 15.09
N PHE A 207 4.49 -1.54 15.05
CA PHE A 207 5.69 -2.01 14.35
C PHE A 207 6.84 -2.44 15.27
N THR A 208 6.85 -2.03 16.55
CA THR A 208 7.92 -2.32 17.52
C THR A 208 7.48 -3.16 18.72
N GLU A 209 6.40 -3.95 18.57
CA GLU A 209 5.77 -4.74 19.65
C GLU A 209 5.25 -3.89 20.84
N ASN A 210 4.94 -2.61 20.60
CA ASN A 210 4.58 -1.59 21.61
C ASN A 210 5.71 -1.24 22.61
N LYS A 211 6.97 -1.24 22.18
CA LYS A 211 8.09 -0.74 23.02
C LYS A 211 8.11 0.79 23.17
N ILE A 212 7.49 1.51 22.24
CA ILE A 212 7.63 2.96 22.05
C ILE A 212 6.23 3.63 22.03
N THR A 213 6.11 4.88 22.52
CA THR A 213 4.82 5.61 22.63
C THR A 213 4.64 6.67 21.52
N CYS A 214 3.59 7.50 21.55
CA CYS A 214 3.13 8.23 20.35
C CYS A 214 3.76 9.61 20.20
N PHE A 215 4.48 10.03 21.23
CA PHE A 215 5.25 11.27 21.31
C PHE A 215 6.73 10.98 21.61
N ILE A 216 7.13 9.73 21.41
CA ILE A 216 8.46 9.17 21.64
C ILE A 216 8.77 8.35 20.40
N SER A 217 9.87 8.61 19.71
CA SER A 217 10.17 8.00 18.40
C SER A 217 10.98 6.71 18.51
N ASP A 218 11.76 6.55 19.58
CA ASP A 218 12.56 5.36 19.87
C ASP A 218 12.83 5.19 21.38
N GLU A 219 13.55 4.12 21.75
CA GLU A 219 13.96 3.88 23.14
C GLU A 219 14.86 5.02 23.68
N GLU A 220 15.65 5.68 22.83
CA GLU A 220 16.55 6.75 23.22
C GLU A 220 15.79 8.07 23.52
N GLU A 221 14.67 8.34 22.83
CA GLU A 221 13.70 9.37 23.21
C GLU A 221 12.90 9.01 24.46
N ALA A 222 12.62 7.73 24.69
CA ALA A 222 12.04 7.27 25.96
C ALA A 222 13.01 7.56 27.11
N GLU A 223 14.30 7.35 26.84
CA GLU A 223 15.45 7.76 27.64
C GLU A 223 15.84 9.26 27.47
N ASN A 224 14.91 10.12 26.98
CA ASN A 224 14.94 11.61 27.14
C ASN A 224 13.76 12.27 27.89
N VAL A 225 12.62 11.61 28.05
CA VAL A 225 11.42 12.26 28.61
C VAL A 225 11.39 12.21 30.16
N ARG A 226 11.94 11.16 30.78
CA ARG A 226 12.11 10.99 32.24
C ARG A 226 13.21 11.82 32.96
N LEU A 227 14.07 12.66 32.33
CA LEU A 227 14.85 13.75 33.02
C LEU A 227 14.19 15.12 32.85
N ILE A 228 12.97 15.20 32.32
CA ILE A 228 12.15 16.40 32.53
C ILE A 228 11.96 16.52 34.04
N PRO A 229 12.46 17.59 34.71
CA PRO A 229 12.47 17.64 36.17
C PRO A 229 11.04 17.63 36.72
N GLY A 230 10.81 16.89 37.80
CA GLY A 230 9.45 16.55 38.24
C GLY A 230 8.94 15.21 37.67
N LEU A 231 9.62 14.65 36.67
CA LEU A 231 10.01 13.24 36.71
C LEU A 231 11.40 13.11 37.35
N ASN A 232 11.68 11.92 37.91
CA ASN A 232 12.88 11.69 38.71
C ASN A 232 14.10 11.52 37.78
N GLU A 233 15.10 12.38 37.91
CA GLU A 233 16.17 12.55 36.92
C GLU A 233 16.99 11.28 36.58
N CYS A 234 16.92 10.79 35.32
CA CYS A 234 18.03 10.03 34.69
C CYS A 234 18.19 10.11 33.15
N ILE A 235 17.28 10.74 32.41
CA ILE A 235 16.98 10.39 31.01
C ILE A 235 16.73 11.65 30.11
N LEU A 236 17.77 12.31 29.54
CA LEU A 236 17.72 13.69 28.97
C LEU A 236 18.35 13.85 27.60
N ALA A 237 19.42 13.11 27.35
CA ALA A 237 20.57 13.68 26.66
C ALA A 237 20.38 13.94 25.16
N ILE A 238 19.46 13.25 24.49
CA ILE A 238 19.61 12.95 23.06
C ILE A 238 18.74 13.79 22.11
N MET A 239 17.41 13.75 22.22
CA MET A 239 16.50 14.00 21.07
C MET A 239 16.22 15.48 20.75
N ARG A 240 17.31 16.21 20.53
CA ARG A 240 17.38 17.52 19.88
C ARG A 240 17.14 17.39 18.38
N ALA A 241 16.63 18.47 17.76
CA ALA A 241 16.38 18.67 16.32
C ALA A 241 15.17 17.86 15.76
N VAL A 242 14.32 18.35 14.84
CA VAL A 242 14.59 18.68 13.42
C VAL A 242 13.36 19.40 12.71
N VAL A 243 13.56 20.60 12.11
CA VAL A 243 12.99 21.13 10.80
C VAL A 243 11.54 21.76 10.64
N LYS A 244 11.27 22.56 9.55
CA LYS A 244 10.33 23.75 9.41
C LYS A 244 9.66 24.00 7.99
N THR A 245 8.47 24.67 7.81
CA THR A 245 7.99 25.64 6.68
C THR A 245 6.43 26.02 6.58
N LYS A 246 5.91 26.88 5.61
CA LYS A 246 4.69 27.82 5.74
C LYS A 246 3.79 28.27 4.48
N ARG A 247 2.41 28.30 4.59
CA ARG A 247 1.27 29.13 3.97
C ARG A 247 0.22 28.53 2.94
N LEU A 248 -1.05 29.06 2.90
CA LEU A 248 -2.29 28.24 2.69
C LEU A 248 -3.36 28.55 1.58
N ASN A 249 -3.96 29.75 1.45
CA ASN A 249 -5.14 29.91 0.55
C ASN A 249 -4.76 29.90 -0.93
N ASP A 250 -3.62 30.48 -1.27
CA ASP A 250 -3.01 30.29 -2.58
C ASP A 250 -2.56 28.82 -2.76
N ALA A 251 -2.26 28.09 -1.69
CA ALA A 251 -2.00 26.64 -1.77
C ALA A 251 -3.27 25.83 -2.07
N ALA A 252 -4.46 26.29 -1.68
CA ALA A 252 -5.73 25.65 -2.03
C ALA A 252 -6.19 25.97 -3.46
N ILE A 253 -5.98 27.20 -3.94
CA ILE A 253 -6.24 27.54 -5.36
C ILE A 253 -5.13 26.97 -6.27
N ALA A 254 -3.90 26.82 -5.78
CA ALA A 254 -2.84 26.09 -6.47
C ALA A 254 -3.10 24.58 -6.46
N LEU A 255 -3.53 23.96 -5.35
CA LEU A 255 -4.03 22.57 -5.36
C LEU A 255 -5.16 22.43 -6.37
N HIS A 256 -6.17 23.30 -6.31
CA HIS A 256 -7.30 23.26 -7.24
C HIS A 256 -6.85 23.42 -8.71
N ARG A 257 -5.92 24.34 -9.02
CA ARG A 257 -5.42 24.53 -10.40
C ARG A 257 -4.47 23.43 -10.88
N VAL A 258 -3.68 22.83 -9.99
CA VAL A 258 -2.84 21.67 -10.31
C VAL A 258 -3.72 20.45 -10.51
N LEU A 259 -4.56 20.10 -9.52
CA LEU A 259 -5.45 18.94 -9.59
C LEU A 259 -6.47 19.06 -10.73
N SER A 260 -7.01 20.25 -11.04
CA SER A 260 -7.92 20.42 -12.18
C SER A 260 -7.21 20.45 -13.54
N ARG A 261 -5.92 20.82 -13.62
CA ARG A 261 -5.11 20.62 -14.85
C ARG A 261 -4.85 19.14 -15.11
N GLU A 262 -4.62 18.38 -14.05
CA GLU A 262 -4.40 16.92 -14.07
C GLU A 262 -5.72 16.10 -14.05
N ARG A 263 -6.89 16.75 -14.13
CA ARG A 263 -8.25 16.15 -14.12
C ARG A 263 -8.57 15.27 -12.89
N ILE A 264 -8.07 15.63 -11.71
CA ILE A 264 -8.31 14.94 -10.42
C ILE A 264 -9.47 15.61 -9.68
N ASN A 265 -10.49 14.82 -9.28
CA ASN A 265 -11.62 15.30 -8.48
C ASN A 265 -11.23 15.37 -6.99
N PHE A 266 -11.91 16.22 -6.21
CA PHE A 266 -11.65 16.38 -4.77
C PHE A 266 -12.82 17.07 -4.05
N GLY A 267 -12.89 16.88 -2.73
CA GLY A 267 -13.83 17.57 -1.83
C GLY A 267 -13.17 17.87 -0.49
N ILE A 268 -13.37 19.07 0.06
CA ILE A 268 -12.65 19.55 1.24
C ILE A 268 -13.46 19.31 2.52
N PHE A 269 -12.79 18.87 3.59
CA PHE A 269 -13.38 18.53 4.89
C PHE A 269 -12.71 19.31 6.05
N GLY A 270 -13.33 19.28 7.24
CA GLY A 270 -12.84 19.83 8.51
C GLY A 270 -12.64 21.34 8.51
N GLY A 271 -13.49 22.12 9.20
CA GLY A 271 -13.34 23.58 9.36
C GLY A 271 -13.49 24.45 8.09
N TYR A 272 -13.08 23.94 6.94
CA TYR A 272 -12.97 24.63 5.65
C TYR A 272 -14.32 25.06 5.08
N ALA A 273 -15.40 24.37 5.46
CA ALA A 273 -16.78 24.71 5.11
C ALA A 273 -17.22 26.09 5.66
N ILE A 274 -16.43 26.72 6.53
CA ILE A 274 -16.73 28.02 7.15
C ILE A 274 -15.79 29.14 6.67
N GLY A 275 -14.59 28.81 6.15
CA GLY A 275 -13.51 29.79 5.91
C GLY A 275 -13.33 30.30 4.47
N ALA A 276 -14.08 29.80 3.48
CA ALA A 276 -13.82 30.09 2.07
C ALA A 276 -14.27 31.49 1.60
N ILE A 277 -14.83 32.33 2.49
CA ILE A 277 -15.25 33.70 2.19
C ILE A 277 -14.34 34.70 2.91
N GLY A 278 -13.14 34.92 2.35
CA GLY A 278 -12.42 36.19 2.50
C GLY A 278 -11.12 36.21 3.32
N VAL A 279 -10.11 36.81 2.67
CA VAL A 279 -9.02 37.64 3.25
C VAL A 279 -7.77 36.95 3.85
N SER A 280 -6.70 37.74 3.84
CA SER A 280 -5.27 37.47 4.00
C SER A 280 -4.78 36.80 5.30
N ALA A 281 -4.47 35.52 5.19
CA ALA A 281 -3.11 34.99 5.35
C ALA A 281 -2.19 35.54 6.49
N ARG A 282 -1.81 34.69 7.47
CA ARG A 282 -0.41 34.38 7.95
C ARG A 282 -0.41 33.34 9.11
N GLY A 283 -0.84 32.10 8.85
CA GLY A 283 -0.87 31.05 9.90
C GLY A 283 -0.98 29.62 9.38
N PHE A 284 0.11 29.04 8.88
CA PHE A 284 0.19 27.62 8.51
C PHE A 284 1.21 26.93 9.40
N GLN A 285 0.81 25.83 10.02
CA GLN A 285 1.70 24.83 10.58
C GLN A 285 1.19 23.47 10.11
N ALA A 286 2.01 22.77 9.32
CA ALA A 286 1.72 21.40 8.95
C ALA A 286 1.70 20.55 10.21
N ILE A 287 0.66 19.74 10.39
CA ILE A 287 0.69 18.67 11.37
C ILE A 287 1.45 17.53 10.69
N SER A 288 2.60 17.13 11.24
CA SER A 288 3.28 15.92 10.75
C SER A 288 2.36 14.73 11.06
N GLN A 289 2.03 13.94 10.04
CA GLN A 289 1.13 12.80 10.19
C GLN A 289 1.73 11.55 9.58
N SER A 290 1.58 10.43 10.30
CA SER A 290 1.99 9.08 9.87
C SER A 290 1.04 8.45 8.84
N ARG A 291 0.02 9.18 8.38
CA ARG A 291 -0.98 8.73 7.41
C ARG A 291 -1.02 9.70 6.23
N GLN A 292 -1.19 9.17 5.02
CA GLN A 292 -1.32 9.96 3.80
C GLN A 292 -2.79 10.19 3.39
N ASP A 293 -3.77 9.84 4.26
CA ASP A 293 -5.19 9.76 3.87
C ASP A 293 -6.02 11.03 4.04
N TYR A 294 -5.43 12.04 4.68
CA TYR A 294 -5.93 13.40 4.75
C TYR A 294 -4.77 14.35 5.02
N VAL A 295 -4.92 15.61 4.61
CA VAL A 295 -3.95 16.66 4.94
C VAL A 295 -4.55 17.50 6.06
N ALA A 296 -3.99 17.40 7.26
CA ALA A 296 -4.41 18.23 8.38
C ALA A 296 -3.45 19.39 8.66
N PHE A 297 -4.01 20.56 8.91
CA PHE A 297 -3.27 21.73 9.36
C PHE A 297 -4.15 22.62 10.24
N PHE A 298 -3.51 23.38 11.12
CA PHE A 298 -4.16 24.49 11.78
C PHE A 298 -4.05 25.73 10.89
N TRP A 299 -5.19 26.35 10.58
CA TRP A 299 -5.26 27.59 9.79
C TRP A 299 -5.88 28.73 10.59
N SER A 300 -5.25 29.91 10.52
CA SER A 300 -5.79 31.18 11.01
C SER A 300 -5.55 32.27 9.98
N ASP A 301 -6.54 33.15 9.82
CA ASP A 301 -6.49 34.38 9.04
C ASP A 301 -5.52 35.40 9.67
N ARG A 302 -5.26 35.32 10.98
CA ARG A 302 -4.49 36.32 11.72
C ARG A 302 -3.00 35.97 11.82
N PRO A 303 -2.08 36.95 11.72
CA PRO A 303 -0.64 36.71 11.89
C PRO A 303 -0.19 36.17 13.23
N ASP A 304 -1.11 36.22 14.18
CA ASP A 304 -0.97 35.90 15.59
C ASP A 304 -1.46 34.47 15.92
N ARG A 305 -2.11 33.81 14.95
CA ARG A 305 -2.70 32.45 15.01
C ARG A 305 -3.85 32.25 16.00
N LYS A 306 -4.52 33.31 16.48
CA LYS A 306 -5.75 33.14 17.25
C LYS A 306 -6.86 32.47 16.43
N ASN A 307 -7.74 31.75 17.13
CA ASN A 307 -8.88 31.02 16.56
C ASN A 307 -8.49 30.09 15.40
N ALA A 308 -7.30 29.49 15.45
CA ALA A 308 -6.84 28.58 14.41
C ALA A 308 -7.76 27.35 14.33
N VAL A 309 -8.39 27.17 13.18
CA VAL A 309 -9.30 26.07 12.90
C VAL A 309 -8.48 24.86 12.47
N LEU A 310 -8.77 23.68 13.03
CA LEU A 310 -8.27 22.43 12.48
C LEU A 310 -8.97 22.20 11.14
N VAL A 311 -8.18 22.12 10.08
CA VAL A 311 -8.65 21.79 8.74
C VAL A 311 -8.12 20.42 8.37
N GLU A 312 -8.97 19.58 7.78
CA GLU A 312 -8.67 18.18 7.45
C GLU A 312 -9.11 17.87 6.01
N ILE A 313 -8.24 18.07 5.03
CA ILE A 313 -8.58 17.84 3.62
C ILE A 313 -8.50 16.33 3.31
N PHE A 314 -9.65 15.66 3.22
CA PHE A 314 -9.72 14.32 2.64
C PHE A 314 -9.55 14.40 1.11
N CYS A 315 -8.49 13.79 0.58
CA CYS A 315 -8.34 13.67 -0.87
C CYS A 315 -9.30 12.60 -1.41
N GLU A 316 -9.84 12.77 -2.63
CA GLU A 316 -10.75 11.81 -3.27
C GLU A 316 -10.20 10.39 -3.20
N LYS A 317 -8.93 10.25 -3.58
CA LYS A 317 -8.12 9.06 -3.40
C LYS A 317 -6.69 9.50 -3.12
N PHE A 318 -6.02 8.78 -2.24
CA PHE A 318 -4.63 8.99 -1.86
C PHE A 318 -3.86 7.66 -2.03
N PRO A 319 -2.52 7.66 -1.91
CA PRO A 319 -1.72 6.44 -1.96
C PRO A 319 -2.27 5.34 -1.04
N GLY A 320 -2.71 4.21 -1.59
CA GLY A 320 -3.24 3.09 -0.81
C GLY A 320 -4.66 3.23 -0.27
N ALA A 321 -5.40 4.24 -0.72
CA ALA A 321 -6.82 4.36 -0.44
C ALA A 321 -7.60 3.24 -1.13
N ARG A 322 -8.16 2.30 -0.35
CA ARG A 322 -9.00 1.22 -0.88
C ARG A 322 -10.36 1.71 -1.40
N TYR A 323 -10.81 2.90 -1.00
CA TYR A 323 -12.11 3.48 -1.36
C TYR A 323 -11.91 4.93 -1.81
N SER A 324 -12.53 5.30 -2.94
CA SER A 324 -12.53 6.65 -3.49
C SER A 324 -13.75 7.44 -3.01
N MET A 325 -13.63 8.74 -2.85
CA MET A 325 -14.78 9.64 -2.64
C MET A 325 -15.45 10.09 -3.95
N ALA A 326 -15.07 9.55 -5.11
CA ALA A 326 -15.60 9.91 -6.44
C ALA A 326 -17.13 10.04 -6.51
N ASN A 327 -17.84 9.11 -5.88
CA ASN A 327 -19.31 9.04 -5.89
C ASN A 327 -19.94 9.74 -4.66
N VAL A 328 -19.14 10.40 -3.82
CA VAL A 328 -19.64 11.22 -2.71
C VAL A 328 -19.94 12.61 -3.26
N GLN A 329 -21.23 12.92 -3.46
CA GLN A 329 -21.64 14.22 -4.03
C GLN A 329 -21.03 15.37 -3.25
N CYS A 330 -20.21 16.16 -3.95
CA CYS A 330 -19.62 17.38 -3.43
C CYS A 330 -20.39 18.60 -3.95
N ARG A 331 -20.84 19.47 -3.04
CA ARG A 331 -21.47 20.74 -3.41
C ARG A 331 -20.38 21.75 -3.79
N SER A 332 -20.41 22.22 -5.03
CA SER A 332 -19.51 23.28 -5.49
C SER A 332 -20.01 24.65 -5.01
N VAL A 333 -19.09 25.49 -4.52
CA VAL A 333 -19.34 26.79 -3.90
C VAL A 333 -18.29 27.79 -4.41
N PRO A 334 -18.66 29.01 -4.85
CA PRO A 334 -17.70 30.01 -5.31
C PRO A 334 -16.82 30.58 -4.18
N VAL A 335 -15.55 30.84 -4.50
CA VAL A 335 -14.46 31.24 -3.59
C VAL A 335 -13.65 32.38 -4.22
N ARG A 336 -13.07 33.30 -3.42
CA ARG A 336 -12.30 34.45 -3.93
C ARG A 336 -10.89 34.52 -3.32
N GLY A 337 -9.87 34.32 -4.14
CA GLY A 337 -8.45 34.30 -3.75
C GLY A 337 -7.73 35.63 -3.96
N LEU A 338 -6.58 35.79 -3.27
CA LEU A 338 -5.86 37.07 -3.22
C LEU A 338 -4.94 37.28 -4.43
N SER A 339 -4.13 36.29 -4.82
CA SER A 339 -3.22 36.39 -5.97
C SER A 339 -3.78 35.81 -7.28
N LEU A 340 -4.88 35.05 -7.21
CA LEU A 340 -5.38 34.22 -8.31
C LEU A 340 -6.83 34.54 -8.77
N GLY A 341 -7.55 35.46 -8.12
CA GLY A 341 -8.89 35.92 -8.54
C GLY A 341 -10.07 35.09 -8.00
N GLN A 342 -11.24 35.16 -8.65
CA GLN A 342 -12.40 34.29 -8.35
C GLN A 342 -12.16 32.85 -8.84
N GLY A 343 -12.76 31.88 -8.15
CA GLY A 343 -12.77 30.46 -8.49
C GLY A 343 -13.88 29.71 -7.74
N THR A 344 -13.79 28.38 -7.70
CA THR A 344 -14.81 27.49 -7.10
C THR A 344 -14.14 26.43 -6.22
N SER A 345 -14.87 25.86 -5.26
CA SER A 345 -14.38 24.80 -4.36
C SER A 345 -15.51 23.85 -3.94
N SER A 346 -15.17 22.64 -3.50
CA SER A 346 -16.10 21.51 -3.35
C SER A 346 -16.20 21.01 -1.90
N PHE A 347 -17.40 20.75 -1.37
CA PHE A 347 -17.66 20.32 0.01
C PHE A 347 -18.57 19.08 0.12
N LEU A 348 -18.31 18.18 1.09
CA LEU A 348 -19.01 16.90 1.26
C LEU A 348 -20.38 17.02 1.97
N ASP A 349 -21.30 16.08 1.69
CA ASP A 349 -22.63 16.00 2.32
C ASP A 349 -22.59 15.57 3.82
N PRO A 350 -23.35 16.24 4.72
CA PRO A 350 -23.33 15.95 6.16
C PRO A 350 -23.78 14.55 6.59
N PHE A 351 -24.69 13.89 5.86
CA PHE A 351 -25.12 12.54 6.21
C PHE A 351 -24.01 11.52 5.97
N TYR A 352 -23.32 11.63 4.82
CA TYR A 352 -22.18 10.76 4.55
C TYR A 352 -21.07 10.96 5.60
N LEU A 353 -20.79 12.21 6.01
CA LEU A 353 -19.85 12.48 7.11
C LEU A 353 -20.25 11.78 8.43
N PHE A 354 -21.53 11.81 8.79
CA PHE A 354 -22.06 11.10 9.96
C PHE A 354 -21.86 9.58 9.82
N LYS A 355 -22.24 9.00 8.68
CA LYS A 355 -22.08 7.57 8.37
C LYS A 355 -20.60 7.11 8.41
N GLY A 356 -19.69 7.95 7.91
CA GLY A 356 -18.24 7.76 8.01
C GLY A 356 -17.74 7.73 9.46
N LYS A 357 -18.24 8.64 10.31
CA LYS A 357 -17.88 8.71 11.73
C LYS A 357 -18.48 7.57 12.58
N VAL A 358 -19.65 7.03 12.24
CA VAL A 358 -20.22 5.84 12.92
C VAL A 358 -19.27 4.64 12.74
N ARG A 359 -18.76 4.45 11.52
CA ARG A 359 -17.78 3.42 11.20
C ARG A 359 -16.43 3.65 11.89
N ALA A 360 -16.01 4.91 12.01
CA ALA A 360 -14.79 5.28 12.74
C ALA A 360 -14.92 4.89 14.22
N ALA A 361 -15.97 5.34 14.92
CA ALA A 361 -16.25 5.02 16.31
C ALA A 361 -16.38 3.50 16.59
N ALA A 362 -16.91 2.72 15.64
CA ALA A 362 -16.97 1.27 15.77
C ALA A 362 -15.58 0.59 15.79
N THR A 363 -14.65 1.09 14.98
CA THR A 363 -13.39 0.40 14.60
C THR A 363 -12.12 1.01 15.17
N ARG A 364 -12.17 2.28 15.57
CA ARG A 364 -11.05 3.03 16.16
C ARG A 364 -11.36 3.24 17.63
N ALA A 365 -10.47 2.82 18.52
CA ALA A 365 -10.62 3.01 19.97
C ALA A 365 -10.30 4.47 20.38
N LYS A 366 -10.86 5.46 19.68
CA LYS A 366 -10.58 6.89 19.89
C LYS A 366 -11.87 7.66 20.17
N PHE A 367 -11.97 8.19 21.38
CA PHE A 367 -13.18 8.86 21.88
C PHE A 367 -13.62 10.08 21.05
N HIS A 368 -12.70 10.71 20.29
CA HIS A 368 -13.05 11.82 19.40
C HIS A 368 -14.10 11.45 18.34
N ASP A 369 -14.14 10.20 17.87
CA ASP A 369 -15.16 9.77 16.90
C ASP A 369 -16.57 9.75 17.54
N SER A 370 -16.69 9.53 18.86
CA SER A 370 -17.96 9.70 19.62
C SER A 370 -18.34 11.18 19.76
N ALA A 371 -17.36 12.07 20.00
CA ALA A 371 -17.60 13.52 20.08
C ALA A 371 -18.08 14.10 18.73
N ASP A 372 -17.46 13.70 17.61
CA ASP A 372 -17.83 14.13 16.27
C ASP A 372 -19.25 13.66 15.90
N LEU A 373 -19.64 12.44 16.30
CA LEU A 373 -21.00 11.94 16.10
C LEU A 373 -22.04 12.77 16.87
N ARG A 374 -21.75 13.11 18.14
CA ARG A 374 -22.61 13.99 18.96
C ARG A 374 -22.78 15.37 18.31
N MET A 375 -21.71 15.94 17.76
CA MET A 375 -21.71 17.26 17.10
C MET A 375 -22.43 17.25 15.73
N LEU A 376 -22.19 16.23 14.89
CA LEU A 376 -22.88 16.07 13.61
C LEU A 376 -24.38 15.82 13.82
N ALA A 377 -24.75 14.99 14.79
CA ALA A 377 -26.15 14.72 15.14
C ALA A 377 -26.88 15.96 15.66
N SER A 378 -26.23 16.85 16.42
CA SER A 378 -26.87 18.07 16.94
C SER A 378 -27.05 19.14 15.87
N ARG A 379 -26.08 19.31 14.96
CA ARG A 379 -26.13 20.34 13.90
C ARG A 379 -26.89 19.91 12.64
N TYR A 380 -26.87 18.63 12.29
CA TYR A 380 -27.44 18.11 11.04
C TYR A 380 -28.54 17.05 11.24
N ALA A 381 -29.19 17.05 12.41
CA ALA A 381 -30.22 16.08 12.82
C ALA A 381 -31.22 15.73 11.71
N SER A 382 -31.76 16.73 11.01
CA SER A 382 -32.78 16.54 9.95
C SER A 382 -32.23 15.80 8.72
N ALA A 383 -31.07 16.23 8.22
CA ALA A 383 -30.39 15.60 7.09
C ALA A 383 -29.93 14.17 7.41
N ILE A 384 -29.63 13.88 8.68
CA ILE A 384 -29.26 12.53 9.13
C ILE A 384 -30.51 11.65 9.29
N LYS A 385 -31.56 12.15 9.96
CA LYS A 385 -32.81 11.42 10.24
C LYS A 385 -33.50 10.88 9.00
N SER A 386 -33.49 11.64 7.90
CA SER A 386 -34.12 11.25 6.64
C SER A 386 -33.45 10.07 5.92
N ARG A 387 -32.24 9.67 6.34
CA ARG A 387 -31.40 8.67 5.66
C ARG A 387 -30.82 7.59 6.59
N THR A 388 -31.32 7.49 7.83
CA THR A 388 -30.78 6.54 8.84
C THR A 388 -30.92 5.06 8.46
N ASN A 389 -31.82 4.73 7.54
CA ASN A 389 -31.94 3.42 6.90
C ASN A 389 -30.70 3.01 6.08
N GLU A 390 -29.85 3.97 5.66
CA GLU A 390 -28.57 3.68 4.98
C GLU A 390 -27.41 3.40 5.95
N LEU A 391 -27.63 3.46 7.27
CA LEU A 391 -26.63 3.12 8.29
C LEU A 391 -26.53 1.60 8.47
N ASN A 392 -25.32 1.06 8.42
CA ASN A 392 -25.09 -0.36 8.73
C ASN A 392 -25.24 -0.59 10.26
N LEU A 393 -26.20 -1.45 10.62
CA LEU A 393 -26.59 -1.70 12.01
C LEU A 393 -25.53 -2.44 12.84
N GLU A 394 -24.60 -3.18 12.22
CA GLU A 394 -23.48 -3.81 12.93
C GLU A 394 -22.47 -2.76 13.40
N TYR A 395 -22.10 -1.80 12.54
CA TYR A 395 -21.21 -0.70 12.95
C TYR A 395 -21.89 0.22 13.96
N VAL A 396 -23.18 0.48 13.81
CA VAL A 396 -23.97 1.17 14.86
C VAL A 396 -23.89 0.39 16.18
N GLY A 397 -24.15 -0.92 16.16
CA GLY A 397 -24.11 -1.76 17.35
C GLY A 397 -22.73 -1.83 18.01
N LEU A 398 -21.67 -1.92 17.21
CA LEU A 398 -20.28 -1.90 17.67
C LEU A 398 -19.87 -0.54 18.26
N ALA A 399 -20.27 0.57 17.62
CA ALA A 399 -20.03 1.91 18.15
C ALA A 399 -20.73 2.09 19.51
N ILE A 400 -21.99 1.63 19.66
CA ILE A 400 -22.71 1.64 20.94
C ILE A 400 -22.08 0.69 21.97
N LYS A 401 -21.56 -0.47 21.54
CA LYS A 401 -20.88 -1.43 22.42
C LYS A 401 -19.55 -0.89 22.96
N ARG A 402 -18.89 0.02 22.22
CA ARG A 402 -17.65 0.70 22.59
C ARG A 402 -17.88 2.01 23.35
N TYR A 403 -18.93 2.74 22.99
CA TYR A 403 -19.31 4.06 23.49
C TYR A 403 -20.80 4.06 23.84
N ILE A 404 -21.12 3.65 25.07
CA ILE A 404 -22.49 3.38 25.51
C ILE A 404 -23.38 4.64 25.43
N GLU A 405 -22.79 5.82 25.55
CA GLU A 405 -23.45 7.12 25.43
C GLU A 405 -24.01 7.39 24.02
N LEU A 406 -23.45 6.77 22.97
CA LEU A 406 -23.99 6.86 21.61
C LEU A 406 -25.35 6.17 21.48
N GLY A 407 -25.72 5.26 22.38
CA GLY A 407 -27.00 4.56 22.34
C GLY A 407 -28.20 5.50 22.35
N ARG A 408 -28.24 6.46 23.27
CA ARG A 408 -29.34 7.44 23.37
C ARG A 408 -29.35 8.39 22.15
N LEU A 409 -28.19 8.83 21.69
CA LEU A 409 -28.06 9.70 20.52
C LEU A 409 -28.62 9.03 19.25
N ILE A 410 -28.24 7.78 19.02
CA ILE A 410 -28.63 7.01 17.83
C ILE A 410 -30.12 6.65 17.86
N GLN A 411 -30.68 6.38 19.05
CA GLN A 411 -32.12 6.23 19.24
C GLN A 411 -32.88 7.52 18.89
N GLN A 412 -32.38 8.69 19.30
CA GLN A 412 -32.97 10.00 18.98
C GLN A 412 -32.94 10.35 17.48
N LEU A 413 -32.07 9.70 16.70
CA LEU A 413 -32.01 9.77 15.24
C LEU A 413 -32.96 8.79 14.53
N GLY A 414 -33.69 7.94 15.27
CA GLY A 414 -34.68 7.01 14.71
C GLY A 414 -34.14 5.63 14.31
N VAL A 415 -32.92 5.26 14.74
CA VAL A 415 -32.35 3.93 14.50
C VAL A 415 -32.78 2.96 15.60
N ASP A 416 -33.17 1.74 15.24
CA ASP A 416 -33.45 0.66 16.18
C ASP A 416 -32.15 0.17 16.85
N VAL A 417 -31.88 0.71 18.04
CA VAL A 417 -30.72 0.41 18.87
C VAL A 417 -30.68 -1.04 19.33
N GLU A 418 -31.82 -1.69 19.59
CA GLU A 418 -31.84 -3.07 20.05
C GLU A 418 -31.58 -4.04 18.89
N LYS A 419 -32.06 -3.74 17.68
CA LYS A 419 -31.66 -4.46 16.46
C LYS A 419 -30.17 -4.27 16.16
N ALA A 420 -29.62 -3.07 16.34
CA ALA A 420 -28.19 -2.81 16.18
C ALA A 420 -27.33 -3.56 17.21
N LYS A 421 -27.69 -3.54 18.50
CA LYS A 421 -27.03 -4.33 19.56
C LYS A 421 -27.07 -5.83 19.26
N ARG A 422 -28.21 -6.35 18.78
CA ARG A 422 -28.33 -7.75 18.34
C ARG A 422 -27.39 -8.07 17.16
N ALA A 423 -27.31 -7.20 16.15
CA ALA A 423 -26.41 -7.37 15.02
C ALA A 423 -24.93 -7.43 15.46
N ALA A 424 -24.52 -6.61 16.43
CA ALA A 424 -23.16 -6.61 16.98
C ALA A 424 -22.92 -7.60 18.14
N LYS A 425 -23.88 -8.49 18.47
CA LYS A 425 -23.81 -9.35 19.66
C LYS A 425 -22.58 -10.27 19.64
N HIS A 426 -22.35 -10.94 18.51
CA HIS A 426 -21.31 -11.96 18.33
C HIS A 426 -19.90 -11.39 18.09
N LEU A 427 -19.77 -10.08 17.90
CA LEU A 427 -18.50 -9.43 17.56
C LEU A 427 -17.76 -8.96 18.82
N ASP A 428 -16.55 -9.46 19.04
CA ASP A 428 -15.68 -9.09 20.15
C ASP A 428 -14.83 -7.85 19.80
N LEU A 429 -15.00 -6.76 20.56
CA LEU A 429 -14.28 -5.49 20.35
C LEU A 429 -12.76 -5.63 20.44
N ASN A 430 -12.26 -6.65 21.16
CA ASN A 430 -10.84 -6.92 21.37
C ASN A 430 -10.24 -7.81 20.26
N LYS A 431 -11.06 -8.37 19.37
CA LYS A 431 -10.64 -9.22 18.24
C LYS A 431 -10.92 -8.58 16.88
N LEU A 432 -11.33 -7.31 16.85
CA LEU A 432 -11.52 -6.57 15.61
C LEU A 432 -10.16 -6.24 14.97
N PRO A 433 -10.01 -6.37 13.64
CA PRO A 433 -8.77 -6.02 12.95
C PRO A 433 -8.50 -4.50 13.00
N PRO A 434 -7.22 -4.07 12.99
CA PRO A 434 -6.86 -2.67 13.15
C PRO A 434 -7.34 -1.80 11.97
N PRO A 435 -7.80 -0.55 12.22
CA PRO A 435 -8.53 0.25 11.25
C PRO A 435 -7.73 0.73 10.02
N ALA A 436 -8.38 0.63 8.86
CA ALA A 436 -8.11 1.23 7.54
C ALA A 436 -7.36 2.57 7.44
N PRO A 437 -6.28 2.71 6.63
CA PRO A 437 -6.24 3.77 5.62
C PRO A 437 -7.46 3.64 4.70
N GLY A 438 -8.27 4.69 4.56
CA GLY A 438 -9.49 4.64 3.75
C GLY A 438 -10.76 4.11 4.45
N ASP A 439 -10.70 3.73 5.74
CA ASP A 439 -11.89 3.16 6.41
C ASP A 439 -13.01 4.18 6.67
N VAL A 440 -12.70 5.48 6.79
CA VAL A 440 -13.74 6.53 6.92
C VAL A 440 -14.42 6.71 5.56
N GLN A 441 -13.64 6.78 4.49
CA GLN A 441 -14.08 6.89 3.10
C GLN A 441 -15.01 5.74 2.70
N ARG A 442 -14.76 4.51 3.18
CA ARG A 442 -15.71 3.39 3.02
C ARG A 442 -17.07 3.64 3.67
N GLY A 443 -17.12 4.37 4.78
CA GLY A 443 -18.36 4.76 5.44
C GLY A 443 -19.08 5.92 4.74
N LEU A 444 -18.38 6.76 3.98
CA LEU A 444 -18.98 7.86 3.21
C LEU A 444 -19.81 7.37 2.00
N LEU A 445 -19.64 6.13 1.56
CA LEU A 445 -20.27 5.63 0.34
C LEU A 445 -21.64 4.98 0.60
N ALA A 446 -22.63 5.34 -0.22
CA ALA A 446 -23.87 4.61 -0.44
C ALA A 446 -24.07 4.43 -1.97
N ILE A 447 -24.88 3.46 -2.36
CA ILE A 447 -24.93 2.92 -3.72
C ILE A 447 -25.75 3.84 -4.64
N GLN A 448 -25.14 4.41 -5.69
CA GLN A 448 -25.61 4.42 -7.09
C GLN A 448 -24.69 5.28 -7.99
N ASP A 449 -24.83 5.07 -9.30
CA ASP A 449 -24.30 5.81 -10.45
C ASP A 449 -22.77 5.95 -10.64
N LEU A 450 -22.30 5.37 -11.74
CA LEU A 450 -21.01 5.57 -12.40
C LEU A 450 -21.28 5.96 -13.86
N THR A 451 -20.51 6.92 -14.40
CA THR A 451 -20.17 7.19 -15.83
C THR A 451 -19.83 8.68 -16.05
N PRO A 452 -19.09 9.08 -17.11
CA PRO A 452 -18.15 8.31 -17.94
C PRO A 452 -16.79 9.02 -18.26
N TYR A 453 -15.78 8.23 -18.70
CA TYR A 453 -14.53 8.64 -19.40
C TYR A 453 -13.50 9.50 -18.60
N GLU A 454 -12.17 9.36 -18.69
CA GLU A 454 -11.24 8.65 -19.62
C GLU A 454 -10.12 7.89 -18.84
N LEU A 455 -10.00 6.55 -18.90
CA LEU A 455 -9.15 5.73 -19.81
C LEU A 455 -7.63 5.56 -19.48
N ALA A 456 -7.24 4.46 -18.78
CA ALA A 456 -6.19 3.46 -19.17
C ALA A 456 -6.04 2.28 -18.14
N PRO A 457 -5.73 1.01 -18.52
CA PRO A 457 -6.33 -0.20 -17.88
C PRO A 457 -5.54 -1.04 -16.85
N PHE A 458 -6.28 -1.93 -16.16
CA PHE A 458 -5.80 -3.04 -15.30
C PHE A 458 -6.50 -4.37 -15.68
N HIS A 459 -5.91 -5.49 -15.26
CA HIS A 459 -6.23 -6.90 -15.51
C HIS A 459 -7.68 -7.39 -15.35
N ALA A 460 -7.96 -8.50 -16.05
CA ALA A 460 -8.97 -9.47 -15.63
C ALA A 460 -8.55 -10.14 -14.30
N ALA A 461 -9.39 -10.02 -13.28
CA ALA A 461 -9.19 -10.66 -11.99
C ALA A 461 -9.66 -12.12 -11.98
N PRO A 462 -9.15 -12.97 -11.05
CA PRO A 462 -9.50 -14.39 -11.00
C PRO A 462 -11.00 -14.65 -10.83
N THR A 463 -11.49 -15.65 -11.56
CA THR A 463 -12.78 -16.31 -11.27
C THR A 463 -12.50 -17.48 -10.34
N THR A 464 -13.21 -17.56 -9.22
CA THR A 464 -13.10 -18.70 -8.30
C THR A 464 -14.28 -19.64 -8.55
N VAL A 465 -14.02 -20.94 -8.71
CA VAL A 465 -15.04 -21.98 -8.53
C VAL A 465 -15.00 -22.36 -7.06
N GLU A 466 -16.10 -22.15 -6.36
CA GLU A 466 -16.26 -22.42 -4.93
C GLU A 466 -17.10 -23.69 -4.78
N LEU A 467 -16.62 -24.65 -3.96
CA LEU A 467 -17.36 -25.86 -3.62
C LEU A 467 -17.64 -25.87 -2.13
N GLN A 468 -18.87 -26.19 -1.76
CA GLN A 468 -19.27 -26.35 -0.36
C GLN A 468 -19.91 -27.73 -0.16
N GLY A 469 -19.20 -28.61 0.56
CA GLY A 469 -19.73 -29.89 1.04
C GLY A 469 -20.59 -29.70 2.29
N SER A 470 -21.11 -30.79 2.86
CA SER A 470 -21.96 -30.72 4.06
C SER A 470 -21.29 -30.02 5.26
N ASP A 471 -19.96 -30.11 5.36
CA ASP A 471 -19.18 -29.62 6.51
C ASP A 471 -17.88 -28.88 6.12
N GLU A 472 -17.59 -28.69 4.82
CA GLU A 472 -16.27 -28.25 4.31
C GLU A 472 -16.38 -27.26 3.13
N GLU A 473 -15.49 -26.24 3.08
CA GLU A 473 -15.39 -25.22 2.01
C GLU A 473 -14.09 -25.37 1.20
N TRP A 474 -14.22 -25.50 -0.12
CA TRP A 474 -13.12 -25.65 -1.09
C TRP A 474 -13.12 -24.51 -2.12
N TRP A 475 -11.92 -24.13 -2.59
CA TRP A 475 -11.75 -22.94 -3.45
C TRP A 475 -10.77 -23.23 -4.58
N PHE A 476 -11.25 -23.21 -5.83
CA PHE A 476 -10.42 -23.34 -7.03
C PHE A 476 -10.32 -21.98 -7.73
N ARG A 477 -9.14 -21.36 -7.71
CA ARG A 477 -8.93 -20.08 -8.40
C ARG A 477 -8.43 -20.29 -9.80
N THR A 478 -9.19 -19.81 -10.77
CA THR A 478 -8.79 -19.74 -12.17
C THR A 478 -8.51 -18.29 -12.54
N VAL A 479 -7.48 -18.09 -13.36
CA VAL A 479 -7.29 -16.84 -14.08
C VAL A 479 -7.43 -17.20 -15.54
N ALA A 480 -8.55 -16.79 -16.12
CA ALA A 480 -8.65 -16.71 -17.56
C ALA A 480 -8.26 -15.31 -18.00
N VAL A 481 -7.54 -15.26 -19.14
CA VAL A 481 -7.09 -14.09 -19.90
C VAL A 481 -5.71 -13.55 -19.50
N PRO A 482 -4.80 -13.23 -20.46
CA PRO A 482 -3.42 -12.82 -20.17
C PRO A 482 -3.26 -11.40 -19.59
N ASN A 483 -2.04 -11.13 -19.10
CA ASN A 483 -1.66 -9.94 -18.33
C ASN A 483 -1.83 -8.58 -19.06
N SER A 484 -2.70 -7.68 -18.55
CA SER A 484 -2.91 -6.30 -19.04
C SER A 484 -2.73 -5.21 -17.97
N SER A 485 -1.82 -4.25 -18.18
CA SER A 485 -1.54 -3.17 -17.23
C SER A 485 -0.36 -2.25 -17.61
N ILE A 486 -0.56 -0.92 -17.68
CA ILE A 486 0.52 0.09 -17.46
C ILE A 486 0.11 1.18 -16.43
N PHE A 487 1.08 1.92 -15.88
CA PHE A 487 1.15 2.48 -14.51
C PHE A 487 1.40 3.99 -14.43
N ARG A 488 1.05 4.58 -13.27
CA ARG A 488 2.03 5.25 -12.40
C ARG A 488 1.67 5.11 -10.90
N ARG A 489 2.70 5.00 -10.05
CA ARG A 489 2.65 4.92 -8.56
C ARG A 489 1.57 5.80 -7.92
N THR A 490 0.89 5.36 -6.85
CA THR A 490 1.41 5.51 -5.47
C THR A 490 0.82 4.51 -4.45
N SER A 491 1.58 4.28 -3.37
CA SER A 491 1.57 3.11 -2.47
C SER A 491 0.44 2.97 -1.46
N GLY A 492 -0.08 1.74 -1.33
CA GLY A 492 -0.50 1.21 -0.02
C GLY A 492 -1.41 0.00 -0.17
N ASP A 493 -0.79 -1.18 -0.11
CA ASP A 493 -1.50 -2.44 -0.18
C ASP A 493 -2.01 -2.85 1.21
N ARG A 494 -3.25 -3.31 1.30
CA ARG A 494 -3.74 -4.01 2.50
C ARG A 494 -3.85 -5.48 2.20
N SER A 495 -2.75 -6.14 2.54
CA SER A 495 -2.67 -7.55 2.88
C SER A 495 -3.94 -8.06 3.58
N HIS A 496 -4.62 -9.00 2.93
CA HIS A 496 -4.87 -10.26 3.62
C HIS A 496 -3.85 -11.27 3.10
N PRO A 497 -3.36 -12.17 3.95
CA PRO A 497 -2.13 -12.91 3.68
C PRO A 497 -2.26 -13.83 2.46
N PRO A 498 -1.18 -14.06 1.70
CA PRO A 498 -1.08 -15.29 0.91
C PRO A 498 -1.30 -16.47 1.87
N ALA A 499 -2.07 -17.47 1.44
CA ALA A 499 -2.71 -18.47 2.30
C ALA A 499 -1.80 -19.05 3.42
N GLN A 500 -1.79 -18.41 4.59
CA GLN A 500 -1.45 -19.06 5.84
C GLN A 500 -2.59 -20.02 6.14
N GLY A 501 -2.38 -21.28 5.78
CA GLY A 501 -3.18 -22.43 6.17
C GLY A 501 -4.69 -22.32 5.95
N LEU A 502 -5.20 -23.10 4.99
CA LEU A 502 -6.41 -23.85 5.31
C LEU A 502 -6.05 -24.90 6.39
N GLN A 503 -5.89 -24.39 7.62
CA GLN A 503 -5.96 -25.12 8.89
C GLN A 503 -7.14 -24.56 9.69
N ARG A 504 -8.32 -24.48 9.04
CA ARG A 504 -9.46 -25.06 9.73
C ARG A 504 -9.11 -26.54 9.86
N ALA A 505 -8.94 -27.00 11.09
CA ALA A 505 -8.75 -28.41 11.35
C ALA A 505 -9.94 -29.14 10.74
N LEU A 506 -9.68 -30.03 9.78
CA LEU A 506 -10.65 -30.97 9.24
C LEU A 506 -10.95 -32.00 10.34
N THR A 507 -11.78 -31.61 11.31
CA THR A 507 -12.11 -32.41 12.50
C THR A 507 -12.91 -33.63 12.07
N GLY A 508 -12.24 -34.78 11.97
CA GLY A 508 -12.83 -36.03 11.51
C GLY A 508 -12.26 -36.59 10.20
N THR A 509 -11.24 -35.95 9.59
CA THR A 509 -10.58 -36.51 8.39
C THR A 509 -9.29 -37.26 8.71
N SER A 510 -9.03 -38.31 7.93
CA SER A 510 -7.79 -39.08 7.91
C SER A 510 -7.16 -39.09 6.51
N SER A 511 -5.92 -39.58 6.41
CA SER A 511 -5.28 -39.91 5.12
C SER A 511 -5.15 -38.74 4.11
N TYR A 512 -5.10 -37.50 4.60
CA TYR A 512 -5.00 -36.31 3.74
C TYR A 512 -3.68 -36.24 2.97
N ALA A 513 -3.79 -36.13 1.64
CA ALA A 513 -2.70 -35.88 0.70
C ALA A 513 -3.12 -34.84 -0.35
N ARG A 514 -2.16 -34.05 -0.85
CA ARG A 514 -2.31 -33.21 -2.04
C ARG A 514 -1.01 -33.18 -2.82
N TRP A 515 -1.08 -33.12 -4.14
CA TRP A 515 0.09 -33.17 -5.01
C TRP A 515 -0.09 -32.30 -6.27
N LEU A 516 1.04 -31.97 -6.88
CA LEU A 516 1.17 -31.45 -8.24
C LEU A 516 2.25 -32.30 -8.90
N ASP A 517 1.87 -33.05 -9.92
CA ASP A 517 2.78 -33.82 -10.76
C ASP A 517 3.33 -32.90 -11.86
N THR A 518 4.61 -32.56 -11.78
CA THR A 518 5.31 -31.69 -12.75
C THR A 518 5.70 -32.41 -14.04
N TYR A 519 5.45 -33.71 -14.16
CA TYR A 519 5.78 -34.55 -15.32
C TYR A 519 4.54 -34.98 -16.12
N GLU A 520 3.39 -35.13 -15.45
CA GLU A 520 2.06 -35.31 -16.07
C GLU A 520 1.26 -34.00 -16.21
N GLY A 521 1.62 -32.96 -15.45
CA GLY A 521 0.89 -31.68 -15.46
C GLY A 521 -0.45 -31.75 -14.71
N THR A 522 -0.60 -32.71 -13.80
CA THR A 522 -1.86 -32.95 -13.06
C THR A 522 -1.73 -32.55 -11.59
N ALA A 523 -2.82 -32.12 -10.98
CA ALA A 523 -2.91 -31.86 -9.55
C ALA A 523 -4.08 -32.64 -8.94
N GLY A 524 -3.93 -33.03 -7.69
CA GLY A 524 -4.96 -33.80 -6.98
C GLY A 524 -4.93 -33.61 -5.47
N VAL A 525 -6.05 -33.98 -4.84
CA VAL A 525 -6.26 -34.02 -3.40
C VAL A 525 -6.94 -35.34 -3.08
N SER A 526 -6.56 -35.98 -1.97
CA SER A 526 -7.19 -37.18 -1.43
C SER A 526 -7.33 -37.05 0.08
N TYR A 527 -8.44 -37.51 0.64
CA TYR A 527 -8.70 -37.55 2.06
C TYR A 527 -9.86 -38.50 2.36
N GLN A 528 -9.94 -38.95 3.60
CA GLN A 528 -11.06 -39.72 4.14
C GLN A 528 -11.90 -38.85 5.04
N HIS A 529 -13.22 -38.83 4.84
CA HIS A 529 -14.17 -38.20 5.75
C HIS A 529 -15.29 -39.21 6.07
N GLY A 530 -15.49 -39.54 7.34
CA GLY A 530 -16.57 -40.45 7.77
C GLY A 530 -16.53 -41.87 7.18
N GLY A 531 -15.36 -42.33 6.68
CA GLY A 531 -15.19 -43.62 6.00
C GLY A 531 -15.13 -43.56 4.46
N VAL A 532 -15.32 -42.37 3.86
CA VAL A 532 -15.43 -42.18 2.40
C VAL A 532 -14.19 -41.48 1.85
N ASP A 533 -13.57 -42.04 0.79
CA ASP A 533 -12.43 -41.46 0.04
C ASP A 533 -12.87 -40.47 -1.07
N PHE A 534 -12.07 -39.43 -1.36
CA PHE A 534 -12.31 -38.41 -2.40
C PHE A 534 -11.09 -38.20 -3.34
N SER A 535 -11.27 -37.86 -4.64
CA SER A 535 -10.16 -37.69 -5.64
C SER A 535 -10.47 -36.75 -6.86
N TYR A 536 -9.46 -36.25 -7.59
CA TYR A 536 -9.54 -35.14 -8.60
C TYR A 536 -8.35 -35.06 -9.65
N PRO A 537 -8.59 -35.00 -10.99
CA PRO A 537 -7.60 -34.63 -12.08
C PRO A 537 -8.13 -33.64 -13.18
N GLN A 538 -7.41 -33.20 -14.27
CA GLN A 538 -7.84 -32.06 -15.18
C GLN A 538 -7.67 -32.18 -16.75
N GLY A 539 -8.13 -31.20 -17.59
CA GLY A 539 -7.91 -31.10 -19.07
C GLY A 539 -8.55 -29.94 -19.92
N VAL A 540 -9.82 -29.53 -19.70
CA VAL A 540 -10.14 -28.07 -19.63
C VAL A 540 -9.63 -27.60 -18.25
N LEU A 541 -10.21 -26.60 -17.56
CA LEU A 541 -10.21 -26.75 -16.09
C LEU A 541 -11.27 -27.80 -15.72
N ALA A 542 -10.96 -29.04 -16.09
CA ALA A 542 -11.77 -30.21 -15.82
C ALA A 542 -11.48 -30.71 -14.41
N PHE A 543 -12.44 -31.38 -13.80
CA PHE A 543 -12.22 -32.18 -12.62
C PHE A 543 -13.30 -33.16 -12.28
N ARG A 544 -12.87 -34.32 -11.76
CA ARG A 544 -13.75 -35.27 -11.12
C ARG A 544 -13.75 -35.05 -9.61
N LEU A 545 -14.89 -35.35 -8.98
CA LEU A 545 -15.03 -35.70 -7.58
C LEU A 545 -15.55 -37.15 -7.55
N THR A 546 -15.06 -37.95 -6.61
CA THR A 546 -15.49 -39.34 -6.39
C THR A 546 -15.81 -39.53 -4.92
N ALA A 547 -16.74 -40.44 -4.58
CA ALA A 547 -16.87 -40.97 -3.24
C ALA A 547 -16.46 -42.46 -3.21
N GLY A 548 -15.80 -42.90 -2.13
CA GLY A 548 -15.55 -44.33 -1.86
C GLY A 548 -16.80 -45.17 -1.60
N GLU A 549 -17.95 -44.53 -1.33
CA GLU A 549 -19.26 -45.17 -1.16
C GLU A 549 -20.30 -44.56 -2.11
N ARG A 550 -21.25 -45.37 -2.57
CA ARG A 550 -22.34 -44.92 -3.45
C ARG A 550 -23.24 -43.89 -2.78
N GLY A 551 -23.65 -42.88 -3.53
CA GLY A 551 -24.60 -41.84 -3.15
C GLY A 551 -24.11 -40.88 -2.06
N LYS A 552 -22.79 -40.77 -1.82
CA LYS A 552 -22.25 -39.92 -0.73
C LYS A 552 -21.79 -38.54 -1.17
N LEU A 553 -21.65 -38.24 -2.46
CA LEU A 553 -21.31 -36.89 -2.89
C LEU A 553 -22.52 -35.95 -2.73
N ASN A 554 -22.33 -34.98 -1.84
CA ASN A 554 -23.26 -33.89 -1.58
C ASN A 554 -22.47 -32.58 -1.64
N VAL A 555 -22.61 -31.84 -2.75
CA VAL A 555 -21.75 -30.70 -3.08
C VAL A 555 -22.58 -29.56 -3.66
N THR A 556 -22.35 -28.36 -3.13
CA THR A 556 -22.84 -27.10 -3.70
C THR A 556 -21.71 -26.45 -4.50
N PHE A 557 -22.00 -26.04 -5.73
CA PHE A 557 -21.09 -25.37 -6.64
C PHE A 557 -21.53 -23.92 -6.83
N SER A 558 -20.60 -22.97 -6.79
CA SER A 558 -20.83 -21.59 -7.22
C SER A 558 -19.60 -21.04 -7.96
N LEU A 559 -19.82 -20.06 -8.84
CA LEU A 559 -18.75 -19.18 -9.28
C LEU A 559 -18.70 -17.96 -8.34
N ALA A 560 -17.53 -17.34 -8.23
CA ALA A 560 -17.38 -16.16 -7.40
C ALA A 560 -16.26 -15.25 -7.89
N ARG A 561 -16.53 -13.95 -7.76
CA ARG A 561 -15.60 -12.86 -8.07
C ARG A 561 -15.91 -11.68 -7.17
N ARG A 562 -14.89 -11.17 -6.47
CA ARG A 562 -15.05 -10.14 -5.43
C ARG A 562 -15.62 -8.81 -5.93
N GLN A 563 -15.44 -8.47 -7.21
CA GLN A 563 -15.85 -7.19 -7.80
C GLN A 563 -16.22 -7.36 -9.28
N TRP A 564 -17.14 -6.51 -9.74
CA TRP A 564 -17.49 -6.33 -11.15
C TRP A 564 -18.09 -7.58 -11.83
N VAL A 565 -18.84 -8.37 -11.07
CA VAL A 565 -19.81 -9.31 -11.64
C VAL A 565 -20.95 -8.50 -12.27
N LEU A 566 -21.30 -8.83 -13.51
CA LEU A 566 -22.40 -8.23 -14.26
C LEU A 566 -23.65 -9.12 -14.19
N SER A 567 -23.46 -10.45 -14.24
CA SER A 567 -24.52 -11.43 -14.05
C SER A 567 -23.94 -12.74 -13.53
N GLN A 568 -24.70 -13.46 -12.71
CA GLN A 568 -24.42 -14.86 -12.37
C GLN A 568 -25.72 -15.66 -12.41
N GLY A 569 -25.63 -16.95 -12.73
CA GLY A 569 -26.77 -17.85 -12.72
C GLY A 569 -26.38 -19.32 -12.84
N ALA A 570 -27.15 -20.18 -12.17
CA ALA A 570 -27.04 -21.63 -12.24
C ALA A 570 -28.28 -22.25 -12.91
N ARG A 571 -28.10 -23.38 -13.61
CA ARG A 571 -29.15 -24.15 -14.27
C ARG A 571 -28.94 -25.64 -14.00
N ALA A 572 -29.92 -26.27 -13.36
CA ALA A 572 -30.07 -27.72 -13.34
C ALA A 572 -30.87 -28.15 -14.57
N ASN A 573 -30.45 -29.22 -15.25
CA ASN A 573 -31.27 -29.85 -16.29
C ASN A 573 -32.27 -30.84 -15.65
N PRO A 574 -33.42 -31.13 -16.28
CA PRO A 574 -34.43 -32.02 -15.72
C PRO A 574 -34.01 -33.49 -15.68
N ASN A 575 -33.18 -33.92 -16.64
CA ASN A 575 -32.59 -35.26 -16.68
C ASN A 575 -31.25 -35.23 -15.91
N PRO A 576 -31.05 -36.07 -14.87
CA PRO A 576 -29.82 -36.07 -14.08
C PRO A 576 -28.55 -36.50 -14.84
N THR A 577 -28.69 -37.06 -16.05
CA THR A 577 -27.55 -37.43 -16.91
C THR A 577 -27.18 -36.35 -17.93
N ASP A 578 -27.98 -35.29 -18.07
CA ASP A 578 -27.60 -34.10 -18.84
C ASP A 578 -26.62 -33.23 -18.02
N ASP A 579 -25.81 -32.42 -18.70
CA ASP A 579 -24.98 -31.43 -18.02
C ASP A 579 -25.81 -30.37 -17.27
N HIS A 580 -25.21 -29.77 -16.27
CA HIS A 580 -25.72 -28.64 -15.51
C HIS A 580 -24.75 -27.47 -15.69
N SER A 581 -25.21 -26.23 -15.53
CA SER A 581 -24.36 -25.06 -15.83
C SER A 581 -24.35 -24.03 -14.71
N ILE A 582 -23.18 -23.47 -14.41
CA ILE A 582 -23.05 -22.20 -13.69
C ILE A 582 -22.31 -21.21 -14.59
N VAL A 583 -22.89 -20.04 -14.76
CA VAL A 583 -22.43 -19.00 -15.68
C VAL A 583 -22.19 -17.72 -14.89
N MET A 584 -21.06 -17.07 -15.11
CA MET A 584 -20.75 -15.74 -14.59
C MET A 584 -20.25 -14.85 -15.73
N SER A 585 -20.85 -13.67 -15.87
CA SER A 585 -20.30 -12.58 -16.69
C SER A 585 -19.77 -11.49 -15.78
N ALA A 586 -18.64 -10.91 -16.14
CA ALA A 586 -17.95 -9.89 -15.37
C ALA A 586 -17.27 -8.87 -16.28
N ASN A 587 -16.78 -7.76 -15.74
CA ASN A 587 -15.88 -6.86 -16.46
C ASN A 587 -14.66 -6.43 -15.63
N ASN A 588 -13.77 -5.62 -16.22
CA ASN A 588 -12.59 -5.06 -15.56
C ASN A 588 -12.83 -3.73 -14.83
N GLY A 589 -14.06 -3.48 -14.37
CA GLY A 589 -14.40 -2.30 -13.55
C GLY A 589 -14.39 -0.98 -14.30
N ARG A 590 -14.58 -1.02 -15.62
CA ARG A 590 -14.64 0.15 -16.50
C ARG A 590 -16.06 0.41 -16.96
N ASP A 591 -16.39 1.68 -17.08
CA ASP A 591 -17.61 2.14 -17.73
C ASP A 591 -17.47 2.07 -19.27
N THR A 592 -16.24 2.18 -19.79
CA THR A 592 -15.97 2.40 -21.22
C THR A 592 -14.77 1.57 -21.69
N ASN A 593 -14.89 1.00 -22.90
CA ASN A 593 -13.96 -0.02 -23.44
C ASN A 593 -13.63 -1.11 -22.39
N ALA A 594 -14.65 -1.54 -21.65
CA ALA A 594 -14.51 -2.54 -20.60
C ALA A 594 -14.25 -3.91 -21.22
N LEU A 595 -13.22 -4.61 -20.75
CA LEU A 595 -13.06 -6.01 -21.09
C LEU A 595 -14.11 -6.79 -20.32
N THR A 596 -15.06 -7.39 -21.05
CA THR A 596 -16.02 -8.34 -20.50
C THR A 596 -15.40 -9.72 -20.48
N VAL A 597 -15.56 -10.44 -19.37
CA VAL A 597 -15.15 -11.83 -19.18
C VAL A 597 -16.40 -12.68 -19.04
N TRP A 598 -16.43 -13.81 -19.74
CA TRP A 598 -17.45 -14.85 -19.62
C TRP A 598 -16.79 -16.08 -19.02
N SER A 599 -17.37 -16.63 -17.96
CA SER A 599 -16.88 -17.82 -17.27
C SER A 599 -18.02 -18.80 -17.10
N GLU A 600 -17.77 -20.08 -17.36
CA GLU A 600 -18.82 -21.10 -17.38
C GLU A 600 -18.27 -22.43 -16.88
N ALA A 601 -18.98 -23.04 -15.92
CA ALA A 601 -18.76 -24.40 -15.47
C ALA A 601 -19.91 -25.27 -15.98
N ARG A 602 -19.60 -26.36 -16.69
CA ARG A 602 -20.49 -27.51 -16.90
C ARG A 602 -20.27 -28.51 -15.77
N ILE A 603 -21.32 -29.10 -15.21
CA ILE A 603 -21.26 -30.09 -14.15
C ILE A 603 -22.08 -31.31 -14.58
N VAL A 604 -21.47 -32.49 -14.59
CA VAL A 604 -22.10 -33.77 -14.95
C VAL A 604 -21.99 -34.72 -13.76
N ASN A 605 -23.11 -35.16 -13.20
CA ASN A 605 -23.13 -36.09 -12.07
C ASN A 605 -23.62 -37.48 -12.48
N SER A 606 -23.05 -38.54 -11.90
CA SER A 606 -23.46 -39.92 -12.18
C SER A 606 -23.43 -40.81 -10.94
N GLY A 607 -24.25 -41.87 -10.98
CA GLY A 607 -24.42 -42.84 -9.90
C GLY A 607 -25.24 -42.31 -8.72
N GLY A 608 -25.85 -43.23 -7.95
CA GLY A 608 -26.78 -42.93 -6.86
C GLY A 608 -28.14 -42.37 -7.30
N GLU A 609 -29.03 -42.11 -6.33
CA GLU A 609 -30.28 -41.37 -6.55
C GLU A 609 -29.98 -39.86 -6.45
N THR A 610 -29.56 -39.26 -7.57
CA THR A 610 -29.13 -37.87 -7.61
C THR A 610 -30.31 -36.89 -7.54
N ASN A 611 -30.22 -35.90 -6.66
CA ASN A 611 -31.11 -34.75 -6.62
C ASN A 611 -30.29 -33.47 -6.88
N THR A 612 -30.46 -32.89 -8.07
CA THR A 612 -29.80 -31.65 -8.47
C THR A 612 -30.79 -30.49 -8.55
N THR A 613 -30.43 -29.37 -7.92
CA THR A 613 -31.24 -28.14 -7.89
C THR A 613 -30.38 -26.91 -8.11
N ALA A 614 -30.95 -25.87 -8.71
CA ALA A 614 -30.30 -24.55 -8.85
C ALA A 614 -31.04 -23.53 -7.99
N ASN A 615 -30.31 -22.73 -7.20
CA ASN A 615 -30.86 -21.75 -6.25
C ASN A 615 -30.50 -20.30 -6.63
N GLY A 616 -30.67 -19.97 -7.91
CA GLY A 616 -30.25 -18.68 -8.47
C GLY A 616 -28.80 -18.72 -8.93
N GLU A 617 -27.85 -18.58 -8.01
CA GLU A 617 -26.42 -18.44 -8.33
C GLU A 617 -25.56 -19.68 -8.04
N GLN A 618 -26.11 -20.69 -7.37
CA GLN A 618 -25.43 -21.95 -7.02
C GLN A 618 -26.18 -23.18 -7.57
N LEU A 619 -25.45 -24.27 -7.73
CA LEU A 619 -25.97 -25.59 -8.09
C LEU A 619 -25.73 -26.54 -6.91
N VAL A 620 -26.78 -27.14 -6.36
CA VAL A 620 -26.72 -28.10 -5.25
C VAL A 620 -26.97 -29.50 -5.80
N ILE A 621 -25.97 -30.37 -5.71
CA ILE A 621 -26.05 -31.79 -6.07
C ILE A 621 -26.02 -32.62 -4.80
N LYS A 622 -26.93 -33.58 -4.67
CA LYS A 622 -26.99 -34.56 -3.57
C LYS A 622 -27.09 -35.97 -4.11
N GLY A 623 -26.49 -36.92 -3.41
CA GLY A 623 -26.67 -38.35 -3.69
C GLY A 623 -25.89 -38.90 -4.89
N ALA A 624 -24.80 -38.26 -5.32
CA ALA A 624 -23.99 -38.73 -6.46
C ALA A 624 -22.87 -39.73 -6.06
N ASP A 625 -22.42 -40.56 -7.00
CA ASP A 625 -21.19 -41.38 -6.88
C ASP A 625 -19.97 -40.62 -7.40
N THR A 626 -20.15 -39.92 -8.54
CA THR A 626 -19.13 -39.08 -9.18
C THR A 626 -19.72 -37.76 -9.66
N ILE A 627 -18.93 -36.68 -9.60
CA ILE A 627 -19.29 -35.40 -10.21
C ILE A 627 -18.11 -34.89 -11.04
N ASP A 628 -18.30 -34.75 -12.34
CA ASP A 628 -17.37 -34.07 -13.25
C ASP A 628 -17.74 -32.60 -13.37
N VAL A 629 -16.75 -31.73 -13.33
CA VAL A 629 -16.86 -30.28 -13.58
C VAL A 629 -15.91 -29.94 -14.72
N LEU A 630 -16.37 -29.13 -15.66
CA LEU A 630 -15.63 -28.72 -16.85
C LEU A 630 -15.75 -27.19 -16.93
N PHE A 631 -14.67 -26.47 -16.69
CA PHE A 631 -14.68 -25.01 -16.64
C PHE A 631 -13.81 -24.38 -17.75
N ASP A 632 -14.36 -23.36 -18.40
CA ASP A 632 -13.64 -22.45 -19.30
C ASP A 632 -14.06 -21.00 -19.03
N ALA A 633 -13.19 -20.05 -19.40
CA ALA A 633 -13.52 -18.64 -19.42
C ALA A 633 -12.74 -17.88 -20.51
N GLN A 634 -13.41 -16.95 -21.17
CA GLN A 634 -12.87 -16.13 -22.26
C GLN A 634 -13.21 -14.64 -22.03
N SER A 635 -12.50 -13.72 -22.68
CA SER A 635 -12.87 -12.29 -22.66
C SER A 635 -13.18 -11.73 -24.04
N SER A 636 -13.68 -10.49 -24.09
CA SER A 636 -13.71 -9.66 -25.30
C SER A 636 -12.31 -9.23 -25.80
N TYR A 637 -11.27 -9.97 -25.43
CA TYR A 637 -9.93 -9.96 -26.03
C TYR A 637 -9.43 -11.41 -26.15
N PRO A 638 -8.91 -11.83 -27.32
CA PRO A 638 -8.85 -11.10 -28.59
C PRO A 638 -10.18 -11.11 -29.36
N HIS A 639 -11.25 -11.67 -28.78
CA HIS A 639 -12.55 -11.84 -29.44
C HIS A 639 -13.22 -10.50 -29.81
N PRO A 640 -13.70 -10.30 -31.06
CA PRO A 640 -14.32 -9.04 -31.49
C PRO A 640 -15.55 -8.59 -30.68
N THR A 641 -16.26 -9.53 -30.06
CA THR A 641 -17.45 -9.26 -29.24
C THR A 641 -17.56 -10.23 -28.05
N ALA A 642 -18.26 -9.81 -26.99
CA ALA A 642 -18.63 -10.68 -25.88
C ALA A 642 -19.42 -11.93 -26.32
N ALA A 643 -20.25 -11.80 -27.37
CA ALA A 643 -20.97 -12.93 -27.96
C ALA A 643 -20.02 -13.97 -28.59
N SER A 644 -18.97 -13.54 -29.29
CA SER A 644 -17.95 -14.45 -29.85
C SER A 644 -17.06 -15.11 -28.79
N ALA A 645 -16.82 -14.44 -27.65
CA ALA A 645 -16.16 -15.05 -26.48
C ALA A 645 -17.05 -16.14 -25.86
N ARG A 646 -18.32 -15.82 -25.55
CA ARG A 646 -19.31 -16.78 -25.06
C ARG A 646 -19.51 -17.97 -25.99
N GLY A 647 -19.59 -17.73 -27.31
CA GLY A 647 -19.69 -18.79 -28.32
C GLY A 647 -18.42 -19.61 -28.53
N THR A 648 -17.31 -19.22 -27.89
CA THR A 648 -16.08 -20.03 -27.80
C THR A 648 -16.10 -20.87 -26.53
N VAL A 649 -16.45 -20.27 -25.38
CA VAL A 649 -16.68 -20.98 -24.11
C VAL A 649 -17.67 -22.13 -24.29
N ALA A 650 -18.86 -21.86 -24.84
CA ALA A 650 -19.88 -22.89 -25.07
C ALA A 650 -19.34 -24.03 -25.94
N ARG A 651 -18.76 -23.72 -27.11
CA ARG A 651 -18.24 -24.73 -28.04
C ARG A 651 -17.13 -25.62 -27.44
N GLN A 652 -16.24 -25.04 -26.63
CA GLN A 652 -15.17 -25.79 -25.97
C GLN A 652 -15.72 -26.68 -24.86
N LEU A 653 -16.67 -26.18 -24.07
CA LEU A 653 -17.32 -26.94 -23.02
C LEU A 653 -18.25 -28.03 -23.55
N ASP A 654 -19.02 -27.77 -24.59
CA ASP A 654 -19.90 -28.76 -25.24
C ASP A 654 -19.06 -29.91 -25.83
N ALA A 655 -17.91 -29.60 -26.44
CA ALA A 655 -16.96 -30.61 -26.91
C ALA A 655 -16.30 -31.40 -25.75
N ALA A 656 -15.99 -30.75 -24.63
CA ALA A 656 -15.40 -31.39 -23.46
C ALA A 656 -16.40 -32.27 -22.68
N VAL A 657 -17.67 -31.88 -22.63
CA VAL A 657 -18.78 -32.72 -22.13
C VAL A 657 -18.94 -33.95 -23.02
N ALA A 658 -19.01 -33.77 -24.35
CA ALA A 658 -19.18 -34.86 -25.30
C ALA A 658 -17.99 -35.84 -25.38
N ALA A 659 -16.78 -35.38 -25.05
CA ALA A 659 -15.59 -36.24 -24.97
C ALA A 659 -15.52 -37.06 -23.66
N GLU A 660 -16.27 -36.67 -22.64
CA GLU A 660 -16.18 -37.15 -21.25
C GLU A 660 -14.83 -36.88 -20.55
N PHE A 661 -14.90 -36.79 -19.22
CA PHE A 661 -13.76 -36.48 -18.37
C PHE A 661 -12.52 -37.39 -18.58
N PRO A 662 -12.61 -38.73 -18.71
CA PRO A 662 -11.42 -39.58 -18.86
C PRO A 662 -10.64 -39.32 -20.16
N THR A 663 -11.34 -39.00 -21.25
CA THR A 663 -10.74 -38.65 -22.54
C THR A 663 -10.05 -37.29 -22.45
N VAL A 664 -10.74 -36.30 -21.87
CA VAL A 664 -10.19 -34.94 -21.62
C VAL A 664 -8.91 -35.01 -20.77
N ARG A 665 -8.89 -35.83 -19.72
CA ARG A 665 -7.69 -36.07 -18.89
C ARG A 665 -6.54 -36.67 -19.69
N SER A 666 -6.83 -37.73 -20.46
CA SER A 666 -5.79 -38.46 -21.20
C SER A 666 -5.16 -37.60 -22.30
N ALA A 667 -5.96 -36.77 -22.97
CA ALA A 667 -5.47 -35.81 -23.96
C ALA A 667 -4.54 -34.74 -23.34
N ALA A 668 -4.91 -34.18 -22.19
CA ALA A 668 -4.11 -33.15 -21.52
C ALA A 668 -2.75 -33.67 -21.03
N ILE A 669 -2.70 -34.89 -20.48
CA ILE A 669 -1.44 -35.54 -20.07
C ILE A 669 -0.54 -35.84 -21.27
N ALA A 670 -1.13 -36.22 -22.41
CA ALA A 670 -0.38 -36.48 -23.64
C ALA A 670 0.23 -35.18 -24.22
N ASP A 671 -0.54 -34.09 -24.25
CA ASP A 671 -0.07 -32.77 -24.72
C ASP A 671 1.05 -32.21 -23.84
N PHE A 672 0.81 -32.10 -22.53
CA PHE A 672 1.82 -31.64 -21.57
C PHE A 672 3.06 -32.55 -21.57
N GLY A 673 2.87 -33.87 -21.65
CA GLY A 673 3.94 -34.85 -21.74
C GLY A 673 4.78 -34.71 -23.01
N ALA A 674 4.20 -34.30 -24.14
CA ALA A 674 4.94 -34.07 -25.39
C ALA A 674 5.91 -32.87 -25.31
N LEU A 675 5.71 -31.97 -24.34
CA LEU A 675 6.63 -30.88 -23.99
C LEU A 675 7.59 -31.30 -22.87
N MET A 676 7.08 -31.61 -21.68
CA MET A 676 7.91 -31.78 -20.48
C MET A 676 8.84 -32.99 -20.52
N ARG A 677 8.49 -34.04 -21.28
CA ARG A 677 9.32 -35.26 -21.35
C ARG A 677 10.51 -35.15 -22.30
N ARG A 678 10.69 -34.01 -22.98
CA ARG A 678 11.82 -33.74 -23.91
C ARG A 678 13.16 -33.61 -23.22
N VAL A 679 13.17 -33.23 -21.95
CA VAL A 679 14.37 -33.13 -21.12
C VAL A 679 14.14 -33.90 -19.83
N LYS A 680 15.09 -34.78 -19.48
CA LYS A 680 15.14 -35.43 -18.17
C LYS A 680 16.43 -35.00 -17.50
N LEU A 681 16.31 -34.36 -16.33
CA LEU A 681 17.40 -34.20 -15.38
C LEU A 681 17.32 -35.33 -14.34
N ASP A 682 18.45 -35.89 -13.98
CA ASP A 682 18.58 -36.95 -12.98
C ASP A 682 19.87 -36.68 -12.20
N LEU A 683 19.74 -36.31 -10.93
CA LEU A 683 20.86 -35.94 -10.04
C LEU A 683 21.09 -37.00 -8.96
N GLY A 684 20.49 -38.19 -9.09
CA GLY A 684 20.42 -39.20 -8.04
C GLY A 684 19.19 -39.05 -7.14
N SER A 685 19.05 -39.98 -6.20
CA SER A 685 17.87 -40.06 -5.32
C SER A 685 18.10 -39.44 -3.94
N SER A 686 17.05 -38.86 -3.37
CA SER A 686 17.01 -38.34 -2.00
C SER A 686 16.53 -39.40 -0.98
N GLY A 687 16.15 -40.60 -1.42
CA GLY A 687 15.66 -41.68 -0.56
C GLY A 687 14.46 -41.25 0.29
N ASP A 688 14.50 -41.54 1.59
CA ASP A 688 13.43 -41.17 2.54
C ASP A 688 13.21 -39.65 2.69
N LEU A 689 14.11 -38.80 2.18
CA LEU A 689 13.94 -37.34 2.16
C LEU A 689 13.02 -36.88 1.02
N GLY A 690 13.06 -37.56 -0.14
CA GLY A 690 12.26 -37.21 -1.33
C GLY A 690 10.76 -37.46 -1.15
N ILE A 691 10.38 -38.35 -0.23
CA ILE A 691 8.99 -38.67 0.12
C ILE A 691 8.41 -37.78 1.23
N GLN A 692 9.17 -36.81 1.75
CA GLN A 692 8.70 -35.92 2.81
C GLN A 692 7.73 -34.84 2.28
N LYS A 693 7.06 -34.15 3.20
CA LYS A 693 6.24 -32.99 2.86
C LYS A 693 7.15 -31.84 2.43
N MET A 694 6.77 -31.13 1.37
CA MET A 694 7.55 -30.04 0.75
C MET A 694 8.20 -29.03 1.73
N PRO A 695 7.56 -28.57 2.83
CA PRO A 695 8.22 -27.71 3.82
C PRO A 695 9.45 -28.37 4.47
N THR A 696 9.37 -29.67 4.76
CA THR A 696 10.48 -30.46 5.32
C THR A 696 11.61 -30.65 4.31
N CYS A 697 11.30 -30.88 3.04
CA CYS A 697 12.30 -30.92 1.96
C CYS A 697 13.05 -29.59 1.87
N LEU A 698 12.33 -28.46 1.86
CA LEU A 698 12.92 -27.10 1.85
C LEU A 698 13.79 -26.82 3.08
N ASP A 699 13.33 -27.19 4.28
CA ASP A 699 14.09 -27.03 5.53
C ASP A 699 15.35 -27.91 5.58
N ASN A 700 15.34 -29.06 4.90
CA ASN A 700 16.50 -29.95 4.81
C ASN A 700 17.50 -29.45 3.75
N PHE A 701 17.01 -29.07 2.58
CA PHE A 701 17.82 -28.48 1.50
C PHE A 701 18.52 -27.20 1.94
N GLY A 702 17.86 -26.35 2.74
CA GLY A 702 18.47 -25.16 3.34
C GLY A 702 19.64 -25.44 4.30
N LYS A 703 19.75 -26.68 4.83
CA LYS A 703 20.85 -27.12 5.70
C LYS A 703 21.92 -27.90 4.93
N ASN A 704 21.53 -28.75 4.00
CA ASN A 704 22.41 -29.54 3.16
C ASN A 704 21.78 -29.78 1.77
N PRO A 705 22.05 -28.91 0.77
CA PRO A 705 21.53 -29.07 -0.58
C PRO A 705 21.90 -30.40 -1.24
N ALA A 706 23.07 -30.96 -0.91
CA ALA A 706 23.56 -32.22 -1.49
C ALA A 706 22.86 -33.47 -0.94
N ALA A 707 22.06 -33.35 0.12
CA ALA A 707 21.24 -34.45 0.64
C ALA A 707 19.89 -34.61 -0.07
N ASP A 708 19.46 -33.62 -0.86
CA ASP A 708 18.17 -33.65 -1.57
C ASP A 708 18.32 -33.27 -3.07
N PRO A 709 18.98 -34.12 -3.88
CA PRO A 709 19.11 -33.91 -5.33
C PRO A 709 17.79 -33.98 -6.09
N GLU A 710 16.78 -34.71 -5.58
CA GLU A 710 15.45 -34.78 -6.19
C GLU A 710 14.72 -33.43 -6.08
N LEU A 711 14.89 -32.67 -4.99
CA LEU A 711 14.35 -31.30 -4.91
C LEU A 711 14.99 -30.35 -5.92
N THR A 712 16.30 -30.49 -6.22
CA THR A 712 16.95 -29.72 -7.29
C THR A 712 16.36 -30.08 -8.66
N THR A 713 16.12 -31.36 -8.90
CA THR A 713 15.47 -31.88 -10.11
C THR A 713 14.03 -31.38 -10.25
N LEU A 714 13.28 -31.34 -9.14
CA LEU A 714 11.92 -30.79 -9.09
C LEU A 714 11.91 -29.28 -9.38
N MET A 715 12.84 -28.52 -8.81
CA MET A 715 12.98 -27.07 -9.06
C MET A 715 13.31 -26.78 -10.53
N PHE A 716 14.13 -27.61 -11.17
CA PHE A 716 14.39 -27.53 -12.61
C PHE A 716 13.10 -27.78 -13.43
N ASN A 717 12.34 -28.83 -13.10
CA ASN A 717 11.08 -29.16 -13.78
C ASN A 717 9.94 -28.14 -13.52
N PHE A 718 10.01 -27.35 -12.44
CA PHE A 718 8.95 -26.41 -12.06
C PHE A 718 8.94 -25.10 -12.87
N GLY A 719 10.11 -24.68 -13.39
CA GLY A 719 10.23 -23.52 -14.29
C GLY A 719 10.12 -22.12 -13.65
N PRO A 720 10.30 -21.05 -14.46
CA PRO A 720 10.40 -19.67 -13.99
C PRO A 720 9.05 -19.01 -13.70
N ASN A 721 9.06 -17.93 -12.91
CA ASN A 721 7.89 -17.06 -12.72
C ASN A 721 8.25 -15.61 -12.37
N LEU A 722 7.25 -14.75 -12.57
CA LEU A 722 7.08 -13.52 -11.79
C LEU A 722 5.61 -13.31 -11.38
N GLN A 723 4.69 -13.78 -12.21
CA GLN A 723 3.36 -14.33 -11.82
C GLN A 723 2.75 -15.17 -12.95
N CYS A 724 3.24 -15.02 -14.19
CA CYS A 724 2.78 -15.75 -15.38
C CYS A 724 1.26 -15.58 -15.55
N ILE A 725 0.46 -16.62 -15.35
CA ILE A 725 -1.01 -16.53 -15.35
C ILE A 725 -1.62 -16.60 -13.94
N TRP A 726 -0.84 -16.81 -12.88
CA TRP A 726 -1.35 -17.06 -11.52
C TRP A 726 -1.32 -15.82 -10.64
N ASN A 727 -2.40 -15.04 -10.69
CA ASN A 727 -2.55 -13.82 -9.90
C ASN A 727 -3.87 -13.82 -9.07
N PRO A 728 -3.81 -13.77 -7.72
CA PRO A 728 -5.00 -13.70 -6.86
C PRO A 728 -5.53 -12.26 -6.62
N PHE A 729 -4.89 -11.22 -7.18
CA PHE A 729 -5.09 -9.81 -6.83
C PHE A 729 -5.61 -8.98 -8.02
N TYR A 730 -6.46 -7.98 -7.71
CA TYR A 730 -6.93 -6.98 -8.67
C TYR A 730 -5.87 -5.90 -8.95
N GLN A 731 -4.89 -5.77 -8.05
CA GLN A 731 -3.77 -4.85 -8.13
C GLN A 731 -2.48 -5.61 -7.76
N PRO A 732 -1.97 -6.49 -8.63
CA PRO A 732 -0.76 -7.26 -8.35
C PRO A 732 0.48 -6.39 -8.21
N ALA A 733 1.50 -6.90 -7.51
CA ALA A 733 2.81 -6.28 -7.41
C ALA A 733 3.42 -6.07 -8.82
N TRP A 734 4.04 -4.91 -9.03
CA TRP A 734 4.47 -4.41 -10.34
C TRP A 734 3.41 -4.57 -11.45
N GLN A 735 2.13 -4.52 -11.08
CA GLN A 735 1.01 -4.71 -12.00
C GLN A 735 1.08 -6.05 -12.77
N SER A 736 1.80 -7.11 -12.35
CA SER A 736 1.95 -8.37 -13.12
C SER A 736 2.26 -8.13 -14.61
N LYS A 737 3.12 -7.15 -14.90
CA LYS A 737 3.48 -6.74 -16.26
C LYS A 737 4.48 -7.66 -16.92
N TYR A 738 4.68 -7.41 -18.22
CA TYR A 738 5.94 -7.68 -18.89
C TYR A 738 6.95 -6.58 -18.54
N THR A 739 7.79 -6.82 -17.54
CA THR A 739 8.99 -6.00 -17.29
C THR A 739 10.10 -6.47 -18.22
N ILE A 740 10.44 -5.65 -19.21
CA ILE A 740 11.27 -5.98 -20.39
C ILE A 740 12.68 -5.40 -20.32
N ASN A 741 13.15 -5.10 -19.11
CA ASN A 741 14.55 -4.79 -18.81
C ASN A 741 15.25 -5.87 -17.97
N ILE A 742 14.68 -7.08 -17.88
CA ILE A 742 15.30 -8.35 -17.40
C ILE A 742 14.24 -9.47 -17.32
N ASN A 743 13.05 -9.17 -16.80
CA ASN A 743 12.18 -10.20 -16.25
C ASN A 743 11.45 -11.03 -17.31
N LEU A 744 10.94 -10.40 -18.37
CA LEU A 744 10.36 -11.13 -19.49
C LEU A 744 11.43 -12.01 -20.14
N GLN A 745 12.62 -11.46 -20.37
CA GLN A 745 13.73 -12.19 -20.97
C GLN A 745 14.11 -13.41 -20.13
N MET A 746 14.24 -13.24 -18.81
CA MET A 746 14.52 -14.31 -17.86
C MET A 746 13.46 -15.43 -17.85
N ASN A 747 12.17 -15.09 -17.99
CA ASN A 747 11.11 -16.10 -18.11
C ASN A 747 11.30 -17.02 -19.33
N TYR A 748 11.97 -16.54 -20.39
CA TYR A 748 12.13 -17.25 -21.66
C TYR A 748 13.56 -17.70 -21.96
N TRP A 749 14.54 -17.43 -21.09
CA TRP A 749 15.89 -18.00 -21.18
C TRP A 749 15.88 -19.54 -21.16
N PRO A 750 15.11 -20.23 -20.30
CA PRO A 750 15.08 -21.70 -20.31
C PRO A 750 14.56 -22.28 -21.62
N ALA A 751 13.60 -21.59 -22.28
CA ALA A 751 12.79 -22.17 -23.36
C ALA A 751 13.62 -22.80 -24.51
N LEU A 752 14.75 -22.20 -24.87
CA LEU A 752 15.61 -22.76 -25.94
C LEU A 752 16.48 -23.91 -25.42
N ILE A 753 17.15 -23.73 -24.27
CA ILE A 753 18.06 -24.73 -23.71
C ILE A 753 17.33 -25.96 -23.13
N THR A 754 16.06 -25.83 -22.74
CA THR A 754 15.20 -26.94 -22.28
C THR A 754 14.31 -27.52 -23.38
N ASN A 755 14.57 -27.22 -24.66
CA ASN A 755 13.87 -27.80 -25.83
C ASN A 755 12.34 -27.52 -25.87
N LEU A 756 11.97 -26.28 -25.54
CA LEU A 756 10.61 -25.73 -25.53
C LEU A 756 10.50 -24.48 -26.43
N ALA A 757 11.20 -24.46 -27.57
CA ALA A 757 11.32 -23.27 -28.41
C ALA A 757 9.95 -22.70 -28.85
N GLU A 758 8.94 -23.55 -29.03
CA GLU A 758 7.57 -23.12 -29.37
C GLU A 758 6.92 -22.23 -28.31
N VAL A 759 7.31 -22.33 -27.03
CA VAL A 759 6.70 -21.52 -25.96
C VAL A 759 7.11 -20.05 -26.04
N GLN A 760 8.12 -19.70 -26.85
CA GLN A 760 8.51 -18.30 -27.07
C GLN A 760 7.59 -17.56 -28.05
N LYS A 761 6.73 -18.26 -28.80
CA LYS A 761 5.82 -17.61 -29.79
C LYS A 761 5.01 -16.43 -29.21
N PRO A 762 4.42 -16.51 -28.00
CA PRO A 762 3.66 -15.38 -27.41
C PRO A 762 4.51 -14.13 -27.16
N VAL A 763 5.84 -14.25 -27.04
CA VAL A 763 6.75 -13.09 -26.95
C VAL A 763 6.84 -12.36 -28.28
N PHE A 764 6.94 -13.11 -29.38
CA PHE A 764 6.97 -12.52 -30.73
C PHE A 764 5.61 -11.90 -31.08
N ASP A 765 4.51 -12.56 -30.73
CA ASP A 765 3.16 -12.00 -30.87
C ASP A 765 2.99 -10.69 -30.06
N LEU A 766 3.58 -10.61 -28.87
CA LEU A 766 3.60 -9.40 -28.04
C LEU A 766 4.46 -8.28 -28.67
N ILE A 767 5.63 -8.61 -29.21
CA ILE A 767 6.49 -7.65 -29.92
C ILE A 767 5.76 -7.07 -31.14
N ASP A 768 5.17 -7.92 -31.99
CA ASP A 768 4.44 -7.50 -33.18
C ASP A 768 3.24 -6.59 -32.83
N MET A 769 2.55 -6.88 -31.73
CA MET A 769 1.47 -6.05 -31.20
C MET A 769 1.95 -4.70 -30.63
N ALA A 770 3.18 -4.64 -30.08
CA ALA A 770 3.78 -3.42 -29.56
C ALA A 770 4.34 -2.51 -30.66
N ILE A 771 4.82 -3.06 -31.80
CA ILE A 771 5.46 -2.31 -32.88
C ILE A 771 4.72 -1.01 -33.26
N PRO A 772 3.39 -0.99 -33.56
CA PRO A 772 2.71 0.24 -33.96
C PRO A 772 2.74 1.34 -32.89
N ARG A 773 2.72 0.96 -31.60
CA ARG A 773 2.80 1.90 -30.47
C ARG A 773 4.23 2.37 -30.25
N ALA A 774 5.20 1.47 -30.36
CA ALA A 774 6.62 1.79 -30.31
C ALA A 774 7.04 2.80 -31.42
N GLN A 775 6.41 2.73 -32.60
CA GLN A 775 6.59 3.73 -33.68
C GLN A 775 6.02 5.10 -33.29
N VAL A 776 4.82 5.14 -32.70
CA VAL A 776 4.20 6.38 -32.21
C VAL A 776 5.02 7.01 -31.07
N VAL A 777 5.58 6.20 -30.17
CA VAL A 777 6.45 6.68 -29.08
C VAL A 777 7.76 7.23 -29.64
N ALA A 778 8.43 6.51 -30.56
CA ALA A 778 9.65 6.98 -31.22
C ALA A 778 9.42 8.36 -31.86
N LYS A 779 8.33 8.52 -32.61
CA LYS A 779 8.04 9.76 -33.32
C LYS A 779 7.61 10.91 -32.41
N SER A 780 6.75 10.63 -31.43
CA SER A 780 6.16 11.68 -30.58
C SER A 780 7.08 12.14 -29.46
N MET A 781 7.93 11.27 -28.90
CA MET A 781 8.84 11.60 -27.81
C MET A 781 10.24 12.02 -28.26
N TYR A 782 10.76 11.42 -29.33
CA TYR A 782 12.15 11.61 -29.77
C TYR A 782 12.27 12.29 -31.14
N GLY A 783 11.17 12.46 -31.88
CA GLY A 783 11.18 12.93 -33.28
C GLY A 783 11.68 11.90 -34.29
N CYS A 784 12.19 10.76 -33.80
CA CYS A 784 12.80 9.70 -34.58
C CYS A 784 11.78 8.78 -35.25
N ASP A 785 12.16 8.17 -36.37
CA ASP A 785 11.43 7.05 -36.95
C ASP A 785 11.91 5.72 -36.32
N GLY A 786 11.41 4.58 -36.80
CA GLY A 786 11.73 3.27 -36.20
C GLY A 786 10.86 2.94 -35.00
N ILE A 787 11.36 2.09 -34.08
CA ILE A 787 10.67 1.73 -32.83
C ILE A 787 11.55 1.97 -31.60
N VAL A 788 10.93 2.41 -30.51
CA VAL A 788 11.54 2.44 -29.17
C VAL A 788 10.59 1.82 -28.16
N MET A 789 11.14 1.02 -27.24
CA MET A 789 10.41 0.43 -26.11
C MET A 789 11.19 0.66 -24.83
N HIS A 790 10.48 1.03 -23.78
CA HIS A 790 11.02 1.26 -22.44
C HIS A 790 10.89 0.03 -21.55
N HIS A 791 11.35 0.12 -20.30
CA HIS A 791 11.49 -1.02 -19.38
C HIS A 791 10.24 -1.88 -19.10
N ASN A 792 9.05 -1.48 -19.53
CA ASN A 792 7.81 -2.22 -19.33
C ASN A 792 6.88 -2.16 -20.54
N THR A 793 6.16 -3.27 -20.78
CA THR A 793 5.03 -3.38 -21.73
C THR A 793 3.89 -4.24 -21.13
N ASP A 794 2.79 -4.42 -21.86
CA ASP A 794 1.56 -5.08 -21.37
C ASP A 794 0.71 -5.72 -22.49
N LEU A 795 -0.52 -6.21 -22.19
CA LEU A 795 -1.47 -6.77 -23.17
C LEU A 795 -1.78 -5.86 -24.36
N TRP A 796 -1.51 -4.57 -24.26
CA TRP A 796 -1.74 -3.60 -25.33
C TRP A 796 -0.47 -3.25 -26.08
N GLY A 797 0.69 -3.77 -25.67
CA GLY A 797 1.97 -3.44 -26.29
C GLY A 797 2.38 -1.99 -26.02
N ASP A 798 1.99 -1.42 -24.88
CA ASP A 798 2.45 -0.08 -24.51
C ASP A 798 3.99 -0.05 -24.47
N SER A 799 4.56 1.04 -24.97
CA SER A 799 5.99 1.22 -25.21
C SER A 799 6.52 2.53 -24.61
N ALA A 800 5.66 3.33 -23.99
CA ALA A 800 6.03 4.59 -23.33
C ALA A 800 6.87 4.35 -22.05
N PRO A 801 7.67 5.34 -21.60
CA PRO A 801 8.37 5.27 -20.32
C PRO A 801 7.40 5.46 -19.15
N VAL A 802 7.52 4.62 -18.12
CA VAL A 802 6.53 4.49 -17.04
C VAL A 802 7.15 4.66 -15.66
N ASP A 803 6.31 4.74 -14.63
CA ASP A 803 6.72 5.00 -13.24
C ASP A 803 7.54 6.30 -13.08
N LYS A 804 7.97 6.66 -11.85
CA LYS A 804 8.60 7.96 -11.57
C LYS A 804 9.86 7.81 -10.72
N GLY A 805 11.00 7.73 -11.39
CA GLY A 805 12.35 7.78 -10.81
C GLY A 805 13.41 7.64 -11.89
N THR A 806 14.50 8.39 -11.74
CA THR A 806 15.57 8.42 -12.74
C THR A 806 16.31 7.10 -12.94
N PRO A 807 16.44 6.18 -11.96
CA PRO A 807 17.08 4.87 -12.20
C PRO A 807 16.24 3.86 -12.97
N TYR A 808 15.02 4.16 -13.43
CA TYR A 808 14.21 3.17 -14.17
C TYR A 808 13.30 3.73 -15.27
N THR A 809 12.88 5.00 -15.18
CA THR A 809 11.82 5.51 -16.08
C THR A 809 12.25 5.53 -17.55
N VAL A 810 13.44 6.05 -17.86
CA VAL A 810 13.89 6.37 -19.23
C VAL A 810 15.01 5.43 -19.66
N TRP A 811 14.65 4.18 -19.97
CA TRP A 811 15.58 3.18 -20.52
C TRP A 811 15.15 2.73 -21.92
N PRO A 812 15.61 3.39 -23.00
CA PRO A 812 15.10 3.22 -24.37
C PRO A 812 15.71 2.01 -25.12
N MET A 813 16.11 0.96 -24.40
CA MET A 813 16.90 -0.16 -24.96
C MET A 813 16.16 -1.51 -25.02
N SER A 814 14.90 -1.58 -24.56
CA SER A 814 14.17 -2.85 -24.50
C SER A 814 13.94 -3.47 -25.88
N ALA A 815 13.75 -2.64 -26.92
CA ALA A 815 13.61 -3.12 -28.31
C ALA A 815 14.90 -3.80 -28.83
N ALA A 816 16.09 -3.29 -28.46
CA ALA A 816 17.37 -3.92 -28.82
C ALA A 816 17.57 -5.28 -28.14
N TRP A 817 17.14 -5.43 -26.87
CA TRP A 817 17.18 -6.71 -26.18
C TRP A 817 16.18 -7.70 -26.77
N LEU A 818 14.91 -7.31 -26.95
CA LEU A 818 13.90 -8.20 -27.53
C LEU A 818 14.26 -8.66 -28.96
N ALA A 819 14.93 -7.81 -29.76
CA ALA A 819 15.49 -8.20 -31.04
C ALA A 819 16.67 -9.19 -30.91
N SER A 820 17.44 -9.14 -29.82
CA SER A 820 18.44 -10.17 -29.50
C SER A 820 17.79 -11.52 -29.17
N ASP A 821 16.72 -11.53 -28.38
CA ASP A 821 16.03 -12.77 -27.99
C ASP A 821 15.40 -13.45 -29.22
N ALA A 822 14.80 -12.68 -30.12
CA ALA A 822 14.31 -13.16 -31.42
C ALA A 822 15.45 -13.70 -32.31
N MET A 823 16.63 -13.07 -32.30
CA MET A 823 17.81 -13.58 -33.02
C MET A 823 18.34 -14.88 -32.39
N GLU A 824 18.29 -15.04 -31.07
CA GLU A 824 18.65 -16.30 -30.41
C GLU A 824 17.67 -17.44 -30.74
N HIS A 825 16.37 -17.16 -30.86
CA HIS A 825 15.39 -18.13 -31.35
C HIS A 825 15.73 -18.62 -32.77
N TYR A 826 16.13 -17.71 -33.68
CA TYR A 826 16.67 -18.13 -34.98
C TYR A 826 17.98 -18.93 -34.83
N ARG A 827 18.91 -18.49 -33.97
CA ARG A 827 20.21 -19.19 -33.78
C ARG A 827 20.02 -20.63 -33.30
N TRP A 828 18.98 -20.91 -32.52
CA TRP A 828 18.60 -22.27 -32.11
C TRP A 828 17.85 -23.04 -33.19
N THR A 829 16.73 -22.50 -33.69
CA THR A 829 15.84 -23.22 -34.62
C THR A 829 16.37 -23.33 -36.06
N LYS A 830 17.33 -22.47 -36.45
CA LYS A 830 17.79 -22.24 -37.82
C LYS A 830 16.68 -21.88 -38.82
N ASN A 831 15.50 -21.48 -38.35
CA ASN A 831 14.34 -21.18 -39.19
C ASN A 831 14.57 -19.89 -40.00
N LYS A 832 15.06 -20.04 -41.25
CA LYS A 832 15.31 -18.90 -42.15
C LYS A 832 14.05 -18.09 -42.48
N THR A 833 12.87 -18.72 -42.51
CA THR A 833 11.60 -18.02 -42.72
C THR A 833 11.29 -17.08 -41.56
N PHE A 834 11.48 -17.53 -40.32
CA PHE A 834 11.35 -16.69 -39.12
C PHE A 834 12.40 -15.56 -39.09
N LEU A 835 13.64 -15.84 -39.48
CA LEU A 835 14.67 -14.81 -39.64
C LEU A 835 14.24 -13.73 -40.64
N GLN A 836 13.73 -14.12 -41.80
CA GLN A 836 13.34 -13.19 -42.86
C GLN A 836 12.04 -12.42 -42.57
N GLN A 837 11.05 -13.06 -41.94
CA GLN A 837 9.70 -12.51 -41.77
C GLN A 837 9.48 -11.82 -40.43
N THR A 838 10.21 -12.21 -39.37
CA THR A 838 10.03 -11.68 -38.00
C THR A 838 11.27 -10.94 -37.52
N VAL A 839 12.43 -11.62 -37.51
CA VAL A 839 13.66 -11.04 -36.93
C VAL A 839 14.20 -9.88 -37.76
N TRP A 840 14.26 -10.02 -39.09
CA TRP A 840 14.82 -9.00 -39.97
C TRP A 840 14.02 -7.67 -39.94
N PRO A 841 12.68 -7.66 -40.11
CA PRO A 841 11.90 -6.43 -39.96
C PRO A 841 12.00 -5.80 -38.57
N LEU A 842 12.13 -6.62 -37.51
CA LEU A 842 12.34 -6.12 -36.14
C LEU A 842 13.70 -5.43 -36.00
N LEU A 843 14.79 -6.04 -36.50
CA LEU A 843 16.13 -5.43 -36.50
C LEU A 843 16.18 -4.10 -37.26
N GLN A 844 15.57 -4.03 -38.45
CA GLN A 844 15.50 -2.82 -39.26
C GLN A 844 14.77 -1.69 -38.53
N LYS A 845 13.55 -1.96 -38.01
CA LYS A 845 12.76 -0.96 -37.27
C LYS A 845 13.48 -0.48 -36.01
N THR A 846 14.15 -1.38 -35.29
CA THR A 846 14.91 -1.04 -34.07
C THR A 846 16.12 -0.17 -34.39
N THR A 847 16.90 -0.48 -35.43
CA THR A 847 18.04 0.38 -35.82
C THR A 847 17.65 1.71 -36.44
N GLN A 848 16.49 1.80 -37.11
CA GLN A 848 15.98 3.07 -37.63
C GLN A 848 15.83 4.13 -36.52
N PHE A 849 15.46 3.73 -35.30
CA PHE A 849 15.45 4.61 -34.14
C PHE A 849 16.87 5.03 -33.72
N TYR A 850 17.79 4.08 -33.56
CA TYR A 850 19.16 4.38 -33.13
C TYR A 850 19.96 5.21 -34.14
N TYR A 851 19.70 5.13 -35.45
CA TYR A 851 20.32 6.05 -36.43
C TYR A 851 19.94 7.52 -36.21
N CYS A 852 18.86 7.80 -35.47
CA CYS A 852 18.44 9.14 -35.07
C CYS A 852 18.84 9.48 -33.63
N TYR A 853 18.89 8.48 -32.73
CA TYR A 853 19.16 8.68 -31.30
C TYR A 853 20.64 8.60 -30.89
N LEU A 854 21.50 7.97 -31.71
CA LEU A 854 22.94 7.90 -31.46
C LEU A 854 23.63 9.26 -31.68
N PHE A 855 24.57 9.60 -30.80
CA PHE A 855 25.48 10.73 -30.97
C PHE A 855 26.94 10.32 -30.72
N GLU A 856 27.89 11.14 -31.17
CA GLU A 856 29.31 10.89 -30.92
C GLU A 856 29.74 11.44 -29.55
N TRP A 857 30.39 10.59 -28.75
CA TRP A 857 31.01 10.94 -27.48
C TRP A 857 32.36 10.21 -27.36
N ASN A 858 33.42 10.95 -27.03
CA ASN A 858 34.80 10.44 -26.97
C ASN A 858 35.25 9.63 -28.22
N GLY A 859 34.74 9.99 -29.40
CA GLY A 859 35.03 9.35 -30.70
C GLY A 859 34.16 8.14 -31.06
N TYR A 860 33.36 7.65 -30.11
CA TYR A 860 32.45 6.51 -30.26
C TYR A 860 30.99 6.96 -30.41
N TRP A 861 30.17 6.15 -31.07
CA TRP A 861 28.71 6.28 -31.08
C TRP A 861 28.12 5.68 -29.81
N THR A 862 27.25 6.45 -29.16
CA THR A 862 26.55 6.03 -27.95
C THR A 862 25.17 6.69 -27.82
N VAL A 863 24.40 6.30 -26.79
CA VAL A 863 23.06 6.80 -26.48
C VAL A 863 23.02 7.53 -25.15
N GLY A 864 21.99 8.36 -24.98
CA GLY A 864 21.78 9.18 -23.80
C GLY A 864 20.70 10.25 -24.04
N PRO A 865 19.97 10.70 -23.01
CA PRO A 865 19.98 10.19 -21.63
C PRO A 865 19.38 8.78 -21.54
N SER A 866 20.06 7.91 -20.80
CA SER A 866 19.63 6.56 -20.47
C SER A 866 20.04 6.25 -19.02
N LEU A 867 19.97 4.99 -18.59
CA LEU A 867 20.23 4.55 -17.23
C LEU A 867 20.73 3.10 -17.20
N SER A 868 21.43 2.70 -16.13
CA SER A 868 21.64 1.28 -15.83
C SER A 868 20.42 0.77 -15.04
N PRO A 869 19.60 -0.16 -15.55
CA PRO A 869 18.42 -0.63 -14.82
C PRO A 869 18.85 -1.40 -13.56
N GLU A 870 18.52 -1.02 -12.33
CA GLU A 870 17.78 0.16 -11.87
C GLU A 870 18.58 0.89 -10.79
N HIS A 871 19.85 1.13 -11.12
CA HIS A 871 20.90 1.53 -10.21
C HIS A 871 21.18 3.03 -10.32
N ALA A 872 21.47 3.66 -9.19
CA ALA A 872 21.92 5.04 -9.12
C ALA A 872 23.40 5.11 -8.71
N PHE A 873 24.11 6.05 -9.31
CA PHE A 873 25.43 6.48 -8.84
C PHE A 873 25.28 7.72 -7.96
N ILE A 874 26.29 7.99 -7.14
CA ILE A 874 26.39 9.24 -6.38
C ILE A 874 27.07 10.29 -7.25
N VAL A 875 26.37 11.40 -7.50
CA VAL A 875 26.87 12.50 -8.34
C VAL A 875 28.20 13.03 -7.79
N PRO A 876 29.29 13.04 -8.60
CA PRO A 876 30.63 13.42 -8.14
C PRO A 876 30.72 14.86 -7.59
N PRO A 877 31.70 15.16 -6.71
CA PRO A 877 31.94 16.50 -6.17
C PRO A 877 32.18 17.60 -7.21
N SER A 878 32.60 17.23 -8.42
CA SER A 878 32.84 18.14 -9.55
C SER A 878 31.58 18.57 -10.30
N MET A 879 30.42 17.95 -10.03
CA MET A 879 29.18 18.15 -10.78
C MET A 879 28.10 18.89 -9.97
N SER A 880 27.14 19.50 -10.68
CA SER A 880 25.95 20.06 -10.05
C SER A 880 25.13 18.95 -9.39
N GLN A 881 24.65 19.18 -8.16
CA GLN A 881 23.97 18.17 -7.31
C GLN A 881 24.88 17.12 -6.65
N ALA A 882 26.19 17.39 -6.53
CA ALA A 882 27.16 16.57 -5.79
C ALA A 882 26.61 15.90 -4.51
N GLY A 883 26.90 14.61 -4.35
CA GLY A 883 26.49 13.80 -3.19
C GLY A 883 25.02 13.34 -3.21
N LYS A 884 24.28 13.56 -4.29
CA LYS A 884 22.93 13.00 -4.48
C LYS A 884 22.97 11.75 -5.36
N PRO A 885 22.05 10.79 -5.17
CA PRO A 885 21.87 9.68 -6.09
C PRO A 885 21.24 10.17 -7.41
N GLU A 886 21.76 9.69 -8.53
CA GLU A 886 21.22 9.91 -9.87
C GLU A 886 21.33 8.60 -10.68
N GLY A 887 20.31 8.31 -11.49
CA GLY A 887 20.28 7.11 -12.35
C GLY A 887 20.43 7.41 -13.84
N LEU A 888 20.25 8.67 -14.25
CA LEU A 888 20.39 9.08 -15.65
C LEU A 888 21.84 9.43 -15.99
N ASP A 889 22.33 8.86 -17.07
CA ASP A 889 23.65 9.15 -17.64
C ASP A 889 23.65 8.99 -19.17
N ILE A 890 24.81 9.18 -19.80
CA ILE A 890 25.10 8.81 -21.19
C ILE A 890 26.03 7.60 -21.22
N SER A 891 26.15 6.89 -22.35
CA SER A 891 27.14 5.81 -22.49
C SER A 891 27.15 4.74 -21.39
N ILE A 892 25.94 4.36 -20.94
CA ILE A 892 25.72 3.22 -20.05
C ILE A 892 26.30 1.95 -20.70
N GLU A 893 27.04 1.16 -19.91
CA GLU A 893 27.74 -0.03 -20.42
C GLU A 893 26.76 -1.07 -21.00
N MET A 894 25.63 -1.31 -20.34
CA MET A 894 24.57 -2.20 -20.84
C MET A 894 24.07 -1.79 -22.23
N ASP A 895 23.89 -0.49 -22.45
CA ASP A 895 23.33 0.05 -23.69
C ASP A 895 24.33 -0.10 -24.83
N ASN A 896 25.61 0.20 -24.57
CA ASN A 896 26.71 -0.02 -25.51
C ASN A 896 26.80 -1.50 -25.93
N GLN A 897 26.69 -2.44 -24.98
CA GLN A 897 26.67 -3.87 -25.27
C GLN A 897 25.45 -4.28 -26.11
N LEU A 898 24.26 -3.75 -25.80
CA LEU A 898 23.04 -4.01 -26.58
C LEU A 898 23.14 -3.46 -28.01
N LEU A 899 23.70 -2.27 -28.21
CA LEU A 899 23.95 -1.67 -29.53
C LEU A 899 24.95 -2.48 -30.35
N HIS A 900 26.08 -2.85 -29.75
CA HIS A 900 27.08 -3.70 -30.40
C HIS A 900 26.47 -5.04 -30.84
N ASN A 901 25.62 -5.65 -30.01
CA ASN A 901 24.91 -6.88 -30.36
C ASN A 901 23.86 -6.65 -31.47
N LEU A 902 23.12 -5.54 -31.44
CA LEU A 902 22.12 -5.19 -32.45
C LEU A 902 22.74 -5.06 -33.85
N PHE A 903 23.83 -4.30 -33.99
CA PHE A 903 24.52 -4.17 -35.28
C PHE A 903 25.21 -5.48 -35.71
N THR A 904 25.74 -6.26 -34.76
CA THR A 904 26.23 -7.63 -35.03
C THR A 904 25.12 -8.53 -35.59
N ASN A 905 23.90 -8.47 -35.03
CA ASN A 905 22.76 -9.27 -35.49
C ASN A 905 22.33 -8.88 -36.91
N ILE A 906 22.40 -7.60 -37.29
CA ILE A 906 22.14 -7.15 -38.66
C ILE A 906 23.19 -7.68 -39.64
N ASN A 907 24.47 -7.51 -39.35
CA ASN A 907 25.55 -7.98 -40.24
C ASN A 907 25.46 -9.51 -40.47
N GLN A 908 25.13 -10.27 -39.41
CA GLN A 908 24.85 -11.70 -39.52
C GLN A 908 23.59 -11.98 -40.36
N THR A 909 22.50 -11.26 -40.16
CA THR A 909 21.24 -11.45 -40.90
C THR A 909 21.42 -11.16 -42.38
N CYS A 910 22.09 -10.06 -42.75
CA CYS A 910 22.46 -9.74 -44.13
C CYS A 910 23.24 -10.89 -44.78
N THR A 911 24.27 -11.40 -44.08
CA THR A 911 25.10 -12.51 -44.56
C THR A 911 24.28 -13.80 -44.76
N ILE A 912 23.41 -14.15 -43.82
CA ILE A 912 22.64 -15.41 -43.81
C ILE A 912 21.52 -15.43 -44.88
N LEU A 913 20.91 -14.28 -45.12
CA LEU A 913 19.86 -14.08 -46.12
C LEU A 913 20.42 -13.76 -47.52
N GLY A 914 21.74 -13.57 -47.66
CA GLY A 914 22.38 -13.23 -48.94
C GLY A 914 22.01 -11.82 -49.44
N LEU A 915 21.81 -10.88 -48.52
CA LEU A 915 21.50 -9.49 -48.83
C LEU A 915 22.76 -8.77 -49.35
N ASP A 916 22.59 -7.89 -50.32
CA ASP A 916 23.66 -7.02 -50.84
C ASP A 916 24.26 -6.17 -49.71
N ALA A 917 25.59 -6.19 -49.59
CA ALA A 917 26.33 -5.42 -48.58
C ALA A 917 26.13 -3.89 -48.74
N HIS A 918 25.75 -3.42 -49.92
CA HIS A 918 25.41 -2.02 -50.21
C HIS A 918 23.98 -1.63 -49.81
N LEU A 919 23.12 -2.56 -49.37
CA LEU A 919 21.81 -2.21 -48.82
C LEU A 919 22.00 -1.31 -47.58
N PRO A 920 21.23 -0.22 -47.43
CA PRO A 920 21.50 0.81 -46.43
C PRO A 920 21.65 0.29 -45.00
N ASP A 921 20.85 -0.70 -44.59
CA ASP A 921 20.92 -1.28 -43.24
C ASP A 921 22.21 -2.09 -43.02
N CYS A 922 22.62 -2.90 -44.02
CA CYS A 922 23.84 -3.70 -43.97
C CYS A 922 25.09 -2.80 -44.02
N ALA A 923 25.09 -1.77 -44.89
CA ALA A 923 26.18 -0.81 -45.00
C ALA A 923 26.35 0.02 -43.72
N LYS A 924 25.24 0.53 -43.14
CA LYS A 924 25.27 1.27 -41.88
C LYS A 924 25.69 0.39 -40.71
N ALA A 925 25.15 -0.81 -40.54
CA ALA A 925 25.54 -1.67 -39.43
C ALA A 925 27.04 -2.04 -39.45
N ASN A 926 27.62 -2.26 -40.64
CA ASN A 926 29.07 -2.42 -40.78
C ASN A 926 29.87 -1.14 -40.41
N ALA A 927 29.35 0.04 -40.68
CA ALA A 927 30.01 1.31 -40.36
C ALA A 927 29.88 1.73 -38.88
N TYR A 928 28.74 1.47 -38.25
CA TYR A 928 28.49 1.83 -36.84
C TYR A 928 29.13 0.85 -35.85
N LEU A 929 29.08 -0.46 -36.12
CA LEU A 929 29.57 -1.51 -35.21
C LEU A 929 31.00 -1.28 -34.63
N PRO A 930 32.04 -1.02 -35.44
CA PRO A 930 33.40 -0.81 -34.93
C PRO A 930 33.60 0.53 -34.19
N ARG A 931 32.58 1.39 -34.22
CA ARG A 931 32.55 2.70 -33.55
C ARG A 931 31.60 2.74 -32.35
N ILE A 932 30.94 1.64 -31.97
CA ILE A 932 30.24 1.56 -30.68
C ILE A 932 31.26 1.52 -29.56
N HIS A 933 30.97 2.18 -28.44
CA HIS A 933 31.89 2.24 -27.30
C HIS A 933 32.19 0.81 -26.78
N PRO A 934 33.47 0.37 -26.70
CA PRO A 934 33.82 -0.94 -26.19
C PRO A 934 33.68 -1.02 -24.66
N PRO A 935 33.52 -2.23 -24.09
CA PRO A 935 33.50 -2.40 -22.64
C PRO A 935 34.74 -1.85 -21.95
N ARG A 936 34.54 -1.11 -20.86
CA ARG A 936 35.63 -0.49 -20.08
C ARG A 936 35.86 -1.18 -18.75
N ILE A 937 37.11 -1.10 -18.31
CA ILE A 937 37.58 -1.63 -17.03
C ILE A 937 38.01 -0.44 -16.17
N GLY A 938 37.44 -0.32 -14.97
CA GLY A 938 37.77 0.75 -14.02
C GLY A 938 39.25 0.72 -13.60
N PRO A 939 39.94 1.88 -13.52
CA PRO A 939 41.29 1.94 -12.98
C PRO A 939 41.40 1.42 -11.55
N GLU A 940 40.41 1.67 -10.68
CA GLU A 940 40.50 1.36 -9.25
C GLU A 940 40.12 -0.09 -8.96
N ASN A 941 38.86 -0.47 -9.20
CA ASN A 941 38.35 -1.80 -8.83
C ASN A 941 38.68 -2.90 -9.85
N ARG A 942 39.27 -2.53 -11.01
CA ARG A 942 39.64 -3.45 -12.10
C ARG A 942 38.46 -4.27 -12.65
N GLU A 943 37.27 -3.73 -12.53
CA GLU A 943 35.99 -4.33 -12.88
C GLU A 943 35.35 -3.68 -14.11
N ILE A 944 34.30 -4.28 -14.67
CA ILE A 944 33.52 -3.66 -15.76
C ILE A 944 32.76 -2.44 -15.21
N LEU A 945 32.95 -1.27 -15.82
CA LEU A 945 32.22 -0.05 -15.44
C LEU A 945 30.72 -0.17 -15.71
N GLU A 946 29.88 0.46 -14.88
CA GLU A 946 28.43 0.47 -15.09
C GLU A 946 27.92 1.71 -15.85
N TRP A 947 28.59 2.86 -15.67
CA TRP A 947 28.22 4.18 -16.22
C TRP A 947 29.33 4.79 -17.10
N GLN A 948 29.22 6.08 -17.47
CA GLN A 948 30.22 6.75 -18.29
C GLN A 948 31.59 6.89 -17.60
N ASP A 949 31.70 6.80 -16.27
CA ASP A 949 32.96 6.78 -15.53
C ASP A 949 32.88 5.81 -14.32
N GLU A 950 33.98 5.65 -13.58
CA GLU A 950 34.00 4.94 -12.28
C GLU A 950 33.38 5.88 -11.22
N TYR A 951 32.10 5.67 -10.92
CA TYR A 951 31.34 6.45 -9.92
C TYR A 951 31.09 5.63 -8.65
N ASP A 952 31.00 6.34 -7.52
CA ASP A 952 30.45 5.80 -6.27
C ASP A 952 28.99 5.35 -6.47
N GLU A 953 28.59 4.27 -5.79
CA GLU A 953 27.30 3.61 -5.97
C GLU A 953 26.33 3.97 -4.83
N GLU A 954 25.05 4.22 -5.13
CA GLU A 954 24.03 4.38 -4.07
C GLU A 954 23.83 3.06 -3.30
N GLU A 955 23.87 1.92 -4.00
CA GLU A 955 23.65 0.60 -3.42
C GLU A 955 24.79 -0.36 -3.84
N PRO A 956 25.91 -0.47 -3.11
CA PRO A 956 26.97 -1.43 -3.44
C PRO A 956 26.47 -2.89 -3.56
N ALA A 957 25.43 -3.21 -2.80
CA ALA A 957 24.71 -4.48 -2.82
C ALA A 957 23.69 -4.63 -3.97
N HIS A 958 23.68 -3.72 -4.98
CA HIS A 958 22.57 -3.60 -5.90
C HIS A 958 22.22 -4.93 -6.57
N ARG A 959 20.91 -5.22 -6.59
CA ARG A 959 20.35 -6.46 -7.09
C ARG A 959 20.56 -6.69 -8.60
N ARG A 960 20.89 -5.65 -9.37
CA ARG A 960 21.06 -5.72 -10.83
C ARG A 960 22.54 -5.81 -11.19
N LEU A 961 22.80 -6.49 -12.30
CA LEU A 961 24.13 -6.70 -12.88
C LEU A 961 24.09 -6.29 -14.36
N SER A 962 23.50 -5.13 -14.64
CA SER A 962 23.11 -4.71 -15.99
C SER A 962 24.29 -4.51 -16.92
N SER A 963 25.43 -4.02 -16.42
CA SER A 963 26.71 -3.98 -17.13
C SER A 963 27.32 -5.35 -17.45
N LEU A 964 26.79 -6.43 -16.87
CA LEU A 964 27.17 -7.82 -17.18
C LEU A 964 26.21 -8.50 -18.18
N TRP A 965 25.28 -7.76 -18.81
CA TRP A 965 24.43 -8.30 -19.88
C TRP A 965 25.25 -9.00 -20.97
N GLY A 966 26.42 -8.46 -21.32
CA GLY A 966 27.36 -9.01 -22.29
C GLY A 966 28.08 -10.28 -21.82
N LEU A 967 28.05 -10.62 -20.53
CA LEU A 967 28.49 -11.91 -20.00
C LEU A 967 27.36 -12.95 -20.11
N TYR A 968 26.14 -12.54 -19.78
CA TYR A 968 24.91 -13.30 -19.97
C TYR A 968 23.67 -12.38 -19.91
N PRO A 969 22.66 -12.51 -20.81
CA PRO A 969 22.53 -13.51 -21.88
C PRO A 969 23.30 -13.17 -23.17
N GLY A 970 23.97 -12.02 -23.22
CA GLY A 970 24.93 -11.69 -24.26
C GLY A 970 26.21 -12.54 -24.17
N LYS A 971 27.16 -12.29 -25.08
CA LYS A 971 28.39 -13.11 -25.21
C LYS A 971 29.72 -12.34 -25.32
N GLN A 972 29.67 -11.02 -25.31
CA GLN A 972 30.82 -10.11 -25.53
C GLN A 972 31.88 -10.21 -24.42
N LEU A 973 31.46 -10.48 -23.18
CA LEU A 973 32.33 -10.57 -22.01
C LEU A 973 32.65 -12.04 -21.62
N THR A 974 32.28 -13.01 -22.46
CA THR A 974 32.48 -14.43 -22.12
C THR A 974 33.97 -14.82 -22.14
N PRO A 975 34.42 -15.80 -21.32
CA PRO A 975 35.82 -16.22 -21.28
C PRO A 975 36.39 -16.67 -22.64
N LEU A 976 35.54 -17.19 -23.53
CA LEU A 976 35.92 -17.63 -24.88
C LEU A 976 36.09 -16.47 -25.88
N VAL A 977 35.49 -15.31 -25.62
CA VAL A 977 35.55 -14.12 -26.47
C VAL A 977 36.59 -13.13 -25.95
N SER A 978 36.62 -12.89 -24.64
CA SER A 978 37.61 -12.02 -23.99
C SER A 978 37.85 -12.47 -22.54
N PRO A 979 38.95 -13.20 -22.26
CA PRO A 979 39.36 -13.55 -20.90
C PRO A 979 39.55 -12.31 -20.00
N THR A 980 39.99 -11.19 -20.57
CA THR A 980 40.20 -9.92 -19.87
C THR A 980 38.87 -9.33 -19.38
N TYR A 981 37.85 -9.27 -20.25
CA TYR A 981 36.53 -8.78 -19.86
C TYR A 981 35.80 -9.76 -18.95
N ALA A 982 35.94 -11.07 -19.16
CA ALA A 982 35.39 -12.07 -18.26
C ALA A 982 35.94 -11.93 -16.83
N LYS A 983 37.25 -11.66 -16.70
CA LYS A 983 37.89 -11.42 -15.39
C LYS A 983 37.37 -10.14 -14.72
N ALA A 984 37.21 -9.05 -15.48
CA ALA A 984 36.66 -7.80 -14.95
C ALA A 984 35.16 -7.93 -14.59
N GLY A 985 34.38 -8.69 -15.36
CA GLY A 985 32.99 -8.98 -15.05
C GLY A 985 32.83 -9.85 -13.80
N LYS A 986 33.74 -10.82 -13.61
CA LYS A 986 33.83 -11.58 -12.35
C LYS A 986 34.18 -10.68 -11.16
N ALA A 987 35.09 -9.71 -11.32
CA ALA A 987 35.44 -8.78 -10.24
C ALA A 987 34.22 -7.98 -9.76
N LEU A 988 33.41 -7.44 -10.68
CA LEU A 988 32.15 -6.75 -10.34
C LEU A 988 31.17 -7.70 -9.63
N LEU A 989 30.99 -8.91 -10.15
CA LEU A 989 30.11 -9.92 -9.56
C LEU A 989 30.55 -10.31 -8.13
N ASP A 990 31.84 -10.55 -7.92
CA ASP A 990 32.42 -10.89 -6.62
C ASP A 990 32.20 -9.73 -5.62
N ARG A 991 32.42 -8.48 -6.04
CA ARG A 991 32.19 -7.29 -5.21
C ARG A 991 30.72 -7.12 -4.83
N ARG A 992 29.81 -7.26 -5.80
CA ARG A 992 28.34 -7.24 -5.58
C ARG A 992 27.90 -8.33 -4.61
N ILE A 993 28.41 -9.56 -4.75
CA ILE A 993 28.11 -10.68 -3.84
C ILE A 993 28.68 -10.43 -2.44
N ALA A 994 29.91 -9.94 -2.32
CA ALA A 994 30.52 -9.58 -1.04
C ALA A 994 29.73 -8.47 -0.31
N ALA A 995 29.12 -7.55 -1.07
CA ALA A 995 28.19 -6.54 -0.55
C ALA A 995 26.77 -7.07 -0.23
N SER A 996 26.50 -8.38 -0.39
CA SER A 996 25.20 -9.03 -0.18
C SER A 996 24.11 -8.78 -1.25
N SER A 997 24.52 -8.61 -2.52
CA SER A 997 23.60 -8.73 -3.67
C SER A 997 23.05 -10.17 -3.82
N GLY A 998 22.12 -10.40 -4.76
CA GLY A 998 21.43 -11.68 -4.91
C GLY A 998 20.30 -11.91 -3.89
N SER A 999 19.79 -10.83 -3.30
CA SER A 999 18.73 -10.86 -2.26
C SER A 999 17.34 -11.20 -2.80
N THR A 1000 17.07 -10.89 -4.08
CA THR A 1000 15.80 -11.22 -4.76
C THR A 1000 15.97 -12.47 -5.63
N ARG A 1001 14.89 -13.26 -5.82
CA ARG A 1001 14.96 -14.55 -6.54
C ARG A 1001 15.53 -14.43 -7.96
N TRP A 1002 15.06 -13.44 -8.73
CA TRP A 1002 15.53 -13.20 -10.10
C TRP A 1002 16.98 -12.70 -10.12
N SER A 1003 17.46 -11.99 -9.08
CA SER A 1003 18.85 -11.50 -8.98
C SER A 1003 19.85 -12.61 -8.66
N ARG A 1004 19.37 -13.71 -8.06
CA ARG A 1004 20.14 -14.93 -7.77
C ARG A 1004 20.13 -15.95 -8.92
N SER A 1005 19.26 -15.74 -9.91
CA SER A 1005 19.08 -16.62 -11.07
C SER A 1005 19.87 -16.10 -12.27
#